data_AF-A0A225A635-F1
#
_entry.id   AF-A0A225A635-F1
#
_cell.length_a   1.000
_cell.length_b   1.000
_cell.length_c   1.000
_cell.angle_alpha   90.00
_cell.angle_beta   90.00
_cell.angle_gamma   90.00
#
_symmetry.space_group_name_H-M   'P 1'
#
loop_
_entity.id
_entity.type
_entity.pdbx_description
1 polymer ?
#
loop_
_entity_poly.entity_id
_entity_poly.type
_entity_poly.pdbx_seq_one_letter_code
_entity_poly.pdbx_strand_id
1 'polypeptide(L)'
;MNSLAIERYGKPEEYNNLSLPIPRVTAPDDVLIQVQAASINPVDVQLAAGTMKMIWSEQFPYKIGYDLSGTVVSVGSEVLSSRPELKIGAKVYSRVPQHHRGTASEFALSSASATALKPSSLSYIEAASLPLVSLTALQALDRADKHIEGGLKGKTVYIPGALSGTGSVATQLAKNVFGAAKVITTASPSKIPKVEEKLGKVVNQIIDYTKEDPGKIITAGSVDFMFNTMDSAMASLHLMKKGGIIVSVSGAPFGSALKGKALGIPIAFRWLLDGASAFSRYRARRCGVKYVFQFMNPNAEDLNRLTNWVGEGRLRPVVGRAASLGNIQDVREGCQEVLAGKGGIGNTQTPNLLSPTGYQGLTIMGTSQPLSAPAEGSDMLDFDQYHINLTITGTKINKYPAKQHARKVASKLGASRGLIYLTGKPTVFHDDSDQAEPFRQRRYFYYLSGANEPDCHLTYDIAKDKLTLYVPDFDLRQAVWMGPTVSIEDALEKFDVDNARYAMSLPDDISTWLRLRKDDAQIIILHPEHRPPIDCAQELLETQRLLPAMNSSRGVKDAHEIELIRQANVVSGLAHTAILENIGQMTNESDIAALFLKTSITHGAPEQAYGIIAASGENIATLHYMKNNEDFGDRPLVCLDAGAEFECYASDVTRTFPISCTGEWPTPEARDIYLAVERMQEETIRLVKPGVRFRDVHTHAALVAVEELLKLGVFKKGSSVSEIMLSGAVSVFFPHGLGHHVGLEVHDVSEHSVMASGLNPRNRGSFLMQSSDAMSAAALLEENMIVTVEPGIYFNRLALKNARQLPISKFIDFDVVEKYYAVGGVRIEDDILVTADGYENLTTAPKGQEALDIVRRSSAQNGS
;
A
#
# COMPACT_ATOMS: atom_id res chain seq x y z
N MET A 1 0.16 -4.39 2.79
CA MET A 1 0.41 -4.01 4.20
C MET A 1 -0.06 -5.11 5.13
N ASN A 2 0.67 -5.38 6.20
CA ASN A 2 0.20 -6.25 7.29
C ASN A 2 -0.95 -5.58 8.05
N SER A 3 -2.00 -6.35 8.34
CA SER A 3 -3.18 -5.93 9.07
C SER A 3 -3.69 -7.07 9.96
N LEU A 4 -3.80 -6.82 11.26
CA LEU A 4 -4.43 -7.77 12.19
C LEU A 4 -5.92 -7.85 11.85
N ALA A 5 -6.37 -9.02 11.40
CA ALA A 5 -7.72 -9.21 10.86
C ALA A 5 -8.23 -10.65 11.05
N ILE A 6 -9.52 -10.83 10.74
CA ILE A 6 -10.20 -12.13 10.67
C ILE A 6 -11.11 -12.21 9.44
N GLU A 7 -11.26 -13.39 8.86
CA GLU A 7 -12.07 -13.62 7.64
C GLU A 7 -13.55 -13.92 7.94
N ARG A 8 -13.87 -14.17 9.21
CA ARG A 8 -15.20 -14.44 9.75
C ARG A 8 -15.26 -13.94 11.20
N TYR A 9 -16.44 -13.80 11.79
CA TYR A 9 -16.54 -13.53 13.23
C TYR A 9 -15.86 -14.64 14.04
N GLY A 10 -14.93 -14.27 14.90
CA GLY A 10 -14.01 -15.19 15.56
C GLY A 10 -13.32 -14.58 16.78
N LYS A 11 -12.74 -15.43 17.61
CA LYS A 11 -12.03 -15.01 18.83
C LYS A 11 -10.55 -14.66 18.55
N PRO A 12 -9.82 -14.03 19.50
CA PRO A 12 -8.39 -13.77 19.38
C PRO A 12 -7.52 -14.95 18.91
N GLU A 13 -7.86 -16.19 19.25
CA GLU A 13 -7.14 -17.38 18.77
C GLU A 13 -7.20 -17.54 17.22
N GLU A 14 -8.23 -16.99 16.57
CA GLU A 14 -8.43 -16.99 15.12
C GLU A 14 -7.85 -15.73 14.42
N TYR A 15 -7.24 -14.80 15.16
CA TYR A 15 -6.72 -13.56 14.55
C TYR A 15 -5.45 -13.84 13.77
N ASN A 16 -5.33 -13.25 12.58
CA ASN A 16 -4.17 -13.39 11.71
C ASN A 16 -3.66 -12.01 11.29
N ASN A 17 -2.37 -11.90 11.02
CA ASN A 17 -1.87 -10.80 10.20
C ASN A 17 -2.16 -11.19 8.74
N LEU A 18 -3.09 -10.48 8.12
CA LEU A 18 -3.38 -10.63 6.69
C LEU A 18 -2.63 -9.54 5.93
N SER A 19 -2.05 -9.88 4.77
CA SER A 19 -1.58 -8.87 3.83
C SER A 19 -2.80 -8.30 3.09
N LEU A 20 -3.10 -7.02 3.33
CA LEU A 20 -4.21 -6.29 2.72
C LEU A 20 -3.68 -5.09 1.92
N PRO A 21 -4.44 -4.58 0.93
CA PRO A 21 -4.09 -3.35 0.23
C PRO A 21 -3.95 -2.15 1.18
N ILE A 22 -2.99 -1.26 0.89
CA ILE A 22 -2.88 0.03 1.58
C ILE A 22 -4.14 0.85 1.25
N PRO A 23 -4.88 1.38 2.24
CA PRO A 23 -6.10 2.12 1.96
C PRO A 23 -5.76 3.47 1.32
N ARG A 24 -6.30 3.73 0.12
CA ARG A 24 -6.15 5.00 -0.61
C ARG A 24 -6.97 6.11 0.07
N VAL A 25 -6.52 7.35 -0.03
CA VAL A 25 -7.32 8.56 0.28
C VAL A 25 -8.49 8.64 -0.72
N THR A 26 -9.72 8.83 -0.23
CA THR A 26 -10.95 8.78 -1.06
C THR A 26 -11.96 9.90 -0.78
N ALA A 27 -11.99 10.44 0.45
CA ALA A 27 -12.84 11.59 0.82
C ALA A 27 -11.99 12.86 1.06
N PRO A 28 -12.57 14.07 0.94
CA PRO A 28 -11.83 15.32 1.14
C PRO A 28 -11.26 15.52 2.55
N ASP A 29 -11.87 14.92 3.59
CA ASP A 29 -11.42 14.94 4.99
C ASP A 29 -10.49 13.75 5.34
N ASP A 30 -10.17 12.86 4.40
CA ASP A 30 -9.33 11.66 4.67
C ASP A 30 -7.88 12.03 4.98
N VAL A 31 -7.29 11.33 5.95
CA VAL A 31 -5.88 11.40 6.32
C VAL A 31 -5.33 9.98 6.34
N LEU A 32 -4.39 9.67 5.43
CA LEU A 32 -3.68 8.40 5.43
C LEU A 32 -2.47 8.47 6.36
N ILE A 33 -2.43 7.56 7.32
CA ILE A 33 -1.47 7.56 8.43
C ILE A 33 -0.69 6.24 8.40
N GLN A 34 0.64 6.34 8.28
CA GLN A 34 1.53 5.22 8.59
C GLN A 34 1.55 5.05 10.12
N VAL A 35 1.18 3.89 10.61
CA VAL A 35 0.95 3.61 12.03
C VAL A 35 2.24 3.12 12.68
N GLN A 36 2.72 3.85 13.70
CA GLN A 36 3.86 3.43 14.52
C GLN A 36 3.40 2.76 15.83
N ALA A 37 2.16 2.95 16.27
CA ALA A 37 1.51 2.14 17.29
C ALA A 37 -0.02 2.17 17.18
N ALA A 38 -0.69 1.08 17.58
CA ALA A 38 -2.14 0.95 17.65
C ALA A 38 -2.56 0.40 19.02
N SER A 39 -3.78 0.70 19.49
CA SER A 39 -4.26 0.18 20.78
C SER A 39 -5.56 -0.61 20.64
N ILE A 40 -5.56 -1.81 21.21
CA ILE A 40 -6.70 -2.74 21.22
C ILE A 40 -7.49 -2.55 22.50
N ASN A 41 -8.77 -2.24 22.34
CA ASN A 41 -9.76 -2.10 23.41
C ASN A 41 -10.77 -3.26 23.34
N PRO A 42 -11.56 -3.53 24.40
CA PRO A 42 -12.58 -4.58 24.34
C PRO A 42 -13.62 -4.44 23.23
N VAL A 43 -13.89 -3.22 22.73
CA VAL A 43 -14.80 -3.03 21.59
C VAL A 43 -14.24 -3.64 20.30
N ASP A 44 -12.93 -3.62 20.10
CA ASP A 44 -12.28 -4.23 18.94
C ASP A 44 -12.52 -5.74 18.92
N VAL A 45 -12.19 -6.40 20.03
CA VAL A 45 -12.26 -7.86 20.16
C VAL A 45 -13.69 -8.40 20.33
N GLN A 46 -14.61 -7.63 20.93
CA GLN A 46 -16.01 -8.05 21.08
C GLN A 46 -16.79 -7.96 19.77
N LEU A 47 -16.51 -6.96 18.94
CA LEU A 47 -17.10 -6.86 17.60
C LEU A 47 -16.55 -7.94 16.67
N ALA A 48 -15.23 -8.16 16.70
CA ALA A 48 -14.56 -9.26 16.03
C ALA A 48 -15.15 -10.65 16.42
N ALA A 49 -15.42 -10.87 17.71
CA ALA A 49 -16.10 -12.08 18.20
C ALA A 49 -17.61 -12.15 17.88
N GLY A 50 -18.15 -11.20 17.10
CA GLY A 50 -19.54 -11.21 16.62
C GLY A 50 -20.59 -10.85 17.68
N THR A 51 -20.20 -10.27 18.81
CA THR A 51 -21.10 -9.92 19.94
C THR A 51 -22.26 -9.01 19.50
N MET A 52 -22.06 -8.22 18.44
CA MET A 52 -23.05 -7.28 17.89
C MET A 52 -23.54 -7.63 16.47
N LYS A 53 -23.30 -8.86 15.98
CA LYS A 53 -23.63 -9.25 14.58
C LYS A 53 -25.13 -9.22 14.22
N MET A 54 -26.01 -9.10 15.22
CA MET A 54 -27.46 -8.90 15.05
C MET A 54 -27.87 -7.42 14.93
N ILE A 55 -26.90 -6.50 15.07
CA ILE A 55 -27.07 -5.03 15.11
C ILE A 55 -26.27 -4.37 13.98
N TRP A 56 -25.08 -4.89 13.69
CA TRP A 56 -24.22 -4.46 12.59
C TRP A 56 -23.87 -5.65 11.70
N SER A 57 -24.04 -5.48 10.39
CA SER A 57 -23.42 -6.35 9.39
C SER A 57 -22.02 -5.82 9.13
N GLU A 58 -21.03 -6.71 9.11
CA GLU A 58 -19.63 -6.36 8.92
C GLU A 58 -19.12 -6.93 7.59
N GLN A 59 -18.17 -6.23 6.97
CA GLN A 59 -17.44 -6.72 5.81
C GLN A 59 -16.19 -7.47 6.28
N PHE A 60 -15.87 -8.54 5.58
CA PHE A 60 -14.68 -9.36 5.83
C PHE A 60 -13.68 -9.21 4.66
N PRO A 61 -12.35 -9.22 4.92
CA PRO A 61 -11.71 -9.42 6.22
C PRO A 61 -11.93 -8.25 7.20
N TYR A 62 -12.38 -8.59 8.41
CA TYR A 62 -12.63 -7.64 9.50
C TYR A 62 -11.28 -7.23 10.07
N LYS A 63 -10.82 -6.03 9.72
CA LYS A 63 -9.62 -5.42 10.29
C LYS A 63 -9.86 -4.99 11.74
N ILE A 64 -8.90 -5.26 12.62
CA ILE A 64 -8.93 -4.98 14.06
C ILE A 64 -8.35 -3.58 14.34
N GLY A 65 -8.78 -2.93 15.43
CA GLY A 65 -8.21 -1.67 15.92
C GLY A 65 -8.98 -0.42 15.49
N TYR A 66 -9.17 0.50 16.44
CA TYR A 66 -9.62 1.87 16.19
C TYR A 66 -8.70 2.99 16.72
N ASP A 67 -7.76 2.69 17.62
CA ASP A 67 -6.82 3.68 18.15
C ASP A 67 -5.47 3.58 17.41
N LEU A 68 -4.88 4.72 17.04
CA LEU A 68 -3.54 4.81 16.47
C LEU A 68 -2.73 5.99 17.01
N SER A 69 -1.40 5.88 16.85
CA SER A 69 -0.50 7.01 16.69
C SER A 69 0.47 6.70 15.55
N GLY A 70 0.76 7.71 14.74
CA GLY A 70 1.39 7.52 13.44
C GLY A 70 1.97 8.80 12.83
N THR A 71 2.37 8.73 11.57
CA THR A 71 2.83 9.85 10.75
C THR A 71 1.93 9.97 9.52
N VAL A 72 1.47 11.18 9.20
CA VAL A 72 0.67 11.43 7.98
C VAL A 72 1.53 11.23 6.74
N VAL A 73 1.04 10.44 5.78
CA VAL A 73 1.74 10.17 4.51
C VAL A 73 0.96 10.67 3.28
N SER A 74 -0.37 10.80 3.37
CA SER A 74 -1.20 11.45 2.33
C SER A 74 -2.48 12.02 2.95
N VAL A 75 -3.12 12.97 2.28
CA VAL A 75 -4.28 13.73 2.77
C VAL A 75 -5.28 14.05 1.65
N GLY A 76 -6.55 14.16 2.02
CA GLY A 76 -7.64 14.63 1.15
C GLY A 76 -7.56 16.14 0.86
N SER A 77 -8.27 16.55 -0.17
CA SER A 77 -8.21 17.91 -0.75
C SER A 77 -8.65 19.04 0.20
N GLU A 78 -9.44 18.75 1.23
CA GLU A 78 -9.92 19.75 2.21
C GLU A 78 -9.11 19.73 3.53
N VAL A 79 -8.22 18.76 3.73
CA VAL A 79 -7.45 18.65 4.98
C VAL A 79 -6.50 19.83 5.18
N LEU A 80 -5.74 20.23 4.15
CA LEU A 80 -4.74 21.28 4.30
C LEU A 80 -5.33 22.69 4.43
N SER A 81 -6.56 22.91 3.96
CA SER A 81 -7.28 24.18 4.11
C SER A 81 -8.02 24.29 5.45
N SER A 82 -8.50 23.17 6.02
CA SER A 82 -9.25 23.12 7.28
C SER A 82 -8.42 22.79 8.52
N ARG A 83 -7.34 22.01 8.36
CA ARG A 83 -6.48 21.45 9.41
C ARG A 83 -4.99 21.47 8.96
N PRO A 84 -4.41 22.65 8.62
CA PRO A 84 -3.07 22.76 8.01
C PRO A 84 -1.92 22.16 8.84
N GLU A 85 -2.12 21.92 10.15
CA GLU A 85 -1.12 21.24 10.97
C GLU A 85 -0.99 19.74 10.67
N LEU A 86 -1.98 19.13 10.01
CA LEU A 86 -2.02 17.71 9.63
C LEU A 86 -1.36 17.43 8.27
N LYS A 87 -0.41 18.28 7.85
CA LYS A 87 0.39 18.09 6.63
C LYS A 87 1.18 16.76 6.63
N ILE A 88 1.60 16.33 5.44
CA ILE A 88 2.49 15.16 5.28
C ILE A 88 3.74 15.32 6.18
N GLY A 89 4.12 14.23 6.85
CA GLY A 89 5.15 14.21 7.89
C GLY A 89 4.69 14.61 9.29
N ALA A 90 3.44 15.09 9.48
CA ALA A 90 2.91 15.40 10.81
C ALA A 90 2.77 14.14 11.67
N LYS A 91 3.22 14.24 12.93
CA LYS A 91 3.09 13.16 13.92
C LYS A 91 1.74 13.28 14.63
N VAL A 92 0.90 12.27 14.47
CA VAL A 92 -0.53 12.31 14.79
C VAL A 92 -0.96 11.18 15.70
N TYR A 93 -2.12 11.35 16.32
CA TYR A 93 -2.84 10.28 17.01
C TYR A 93 -4.35 10.46 16.85
N SER A 94 -5.09 9.36 16.85
CA SER A 94 -6.52 9.36 16.55
C SER A 94 -7.24 8.16 17.12
N ARG A 95 -8.52 8.36 17.43
CA ARG A 95 -9.54 7.32 17.49
C ARG A 95 -10.32 7.41 16.18
N VAL A 96 -10.01 6.54 15.23
CA VAL A 96 -10.56 6.65 13.87
C VAL A 96 -12.08 6.42 13.86
N PRO A 97 -12.84 7.05 12.95
CA PRO A 97 -14.26 6.76 12.73
C PRO A 97 -14.55 5.30 12.33
N GLN A 98 -15.80 4.87 12.50
CA GLN A 98 -16.21 3.46 12.32
C GLN A 98 -15.87 2.90 10.93
N HIS A 99 -16.01 3.70 9.88
CA HIS A 99 -15.76 3.29 8.49
C HIS A 99 -14.26 3.18 8.14
N HIS A 100 -13.37 3.80 8.93
CA HIS A 100 -11.92 3.68 8.77
C HIS A 100 -11.27 2.64 9.70
N ARG A 101 -12.06 1.74 10.31
CA ARG A 101 -11.56 0.68 11.20
C ARG A 101 -10.42 -0.12 10.55
N GLY A 102 -9.44 -0.48 11.37
CA GLY A 102 -8.30 -1.31 10.98
C GLY A 102 -6.98 -0.72 11.43
N THR A 103 -6.91 -0.08 12.59
CA THR A 103 -5.69 0.61 13.02
C THR A 103 -4.56 -0.32 13.44
N ALA A 104 -4.84 -1.59 13.73
CA ALA A 104 -3.82 -2.61 13.97
C ALA A 104 -3.20 -3.10 12.64
N SER A 105 -2.76 -2.16 11.81
CA SER A 105 -2.15 -2.35 10.49
C SER A 105 -1.02 -1.35 10.31
N GLU A 106 -0.14 -1.57 9.34
CA GLU A 106 0.97 -0.63 9.04
C GLU A 106 0.48 0.74 8.53
N PHE A 107 -0.68 0.77 7.86
CA PHE A 107 -1.35 2.00 7.43
C PHE A 107 -2.84 1.97 7.77
N ALA A 108 -3.38 3.13 8.14
CA ALA A 108 -4.81 3.32 8.37
C ALA A 108 -5.26 4.69 7.90
N LEU A 109 -6.50 4.77 7.42
CA LEU A 109 -7.17 6.05 7.24
C LEU A 109 -7.68 6.56 8.60
N SER A 110 -7.84 7.87 8.67
CA SER A 110 -8.67 8.57 9.64
C SER A 110 -9.29 9.78 8.93
N SER A 111 -10.23 10.45 9.56
CA SER A 111 -10.72 11.75 9.06
C SER A 111 -10.02 12.89 9.82
N ALA A 112 -9.74 14.03 9.19
CA ALA A 112 -8.99 15.14 9.81
C ALA A 112 -9.79 15.79 10.95
N SER A 113 -11.11 15.78 10.85
CA SER A 113 -12.07 16.05 11.94
C SER A 113 -11.93 15.14 13.18
N ALA A 114 -11.32 13.96 13.04
CA ALA A 114 -11.06 12.99 14.11
C ALA A 114 -9.56 12.85 14.47
N THR A 115 -8.68 13.66 13.90
CA THR A 115 -7.22 13.50 13.99
C THR A 115 -6.55 14.73 14.60
N ALA A 116 -5.67 14.48 15.57
CA ALA A 116 -4.95 15.51 16.31
C ALA A 116 -3.44 15.28 16.26
N LEU A 117 -2.67 16.33 16.54
CA LEU A 117 -1.22 16.20 16.71
C LEU A 117 -0.92 15.37 17.95
N LYS A 118 0.01 14.42 17.78
CA LYS A 118 0.53 13.58 18.85
C LYS A 118 1.24 14.45 19.90
N PRO A 119 0.99 14.28 21.21
CA PRO A 119 1.78 14.94 22.25
C PRO A 119 3.28 14.70 22.05
N SER A 120 4.07 15.77 21.98
CA SER A 120 5.52 15.70 21.70
C SER A 120 6.31 14.96 22.78
N SER A 121 5.84 15.03 24.03
CA SER A 121 6.44 14.42 25.22
C SER A 121 6.26 12.91 25.36
N LEU A 122 5.37 12.27 24.59
CA LEU A 122 5.10 10.84 24.67
C LEU A 122 5.85 10.04 23.59
N SER A 123 6.02 8.74 23.79
CA SER A 123 6.26 7.78 22.69
C SER A 123 5.01 7.60 21.81
N TYR A 124 5.16 6.93 20.65
CA TYR A 124 4.01 6.52 19.84
C TYR A 124 3.12 5.50 20.57
N ILE A 125 3.71 4.57 21.33
CA ILE A 125 3.02 3.55 22.13
C ILE A 125 2.11 4.23 23.16
N GLU A 126 2.68 5.13 23.95
CA GLU A 126 1.95 5.92 24.94
C GLU A 126 0.85 6.77 24.33
N ALA A 127 1.11 7.44 23.20
CA ALA A 127 0.10 8.22 22.50
C ALA A 127 -1.04 7.34 21.97
N ALA A 128 -0.74 6.19 21.35
CA ALA A 128 -1.75 5.26 20.85
C ALA A 128 -2.61 4.65 21.97
N SER A 129 -2.09 4.55 23.20
CA SER A 129 -2.87 4.05 24.36
C SER A 129 -3.98 4.99 24.84
N LEU A 130 -4.05 6.23 24.35
CA LEU A 130 -4.94 7.29 24.84
C LEU A 130 -6.29 7.47 24.12
N PRO A 131 -6.46 7.38 22.78
CA PRO A 131 -7.57 8.06 22.10
C PRO A 131 -8.97 7.61 22.53
N LEU A 132 -9.38 6.35 22.33
CA LEU A 132 -10.70 5.85 22.73
C LEU A 132 -10.95 6.07 24.22
N VAL A 133 -10.02 5.63 25.07
CA VAL A 133 -10.19 5.65 26.52
C VAL A 133 -10.31 7.07 27.07
N SER A 134 -9.56 8.01 26.52
CA SER A 134 -9.52 9.40 26.98
C SER A 134 -10.71 10.21 26.48
N LEU A 135 -11.08 10.06 25.21
CA LEU A 135 -12.32 10.64 24.67
C LEU A 135 -13.55 10.16 25.46
N THR A 136 -13.61 8.85 25.75
CA THR A 136 -14.70 8.23 26.50
C THR A 136 -14.79 8.77 27.94
N ALA A 137 -13.65 8.93 28.62
CA ALA A 137 -13.57 9.50 29.96
C ALA A 137 -13.95 10.99 29.99
N LEU A 138 -13.37 11.79 29.07
CA LEU A 138 -13.56 13.23 28.98
C LEU A 138 -15.03 13.58 28.71
N GLN A 139 -15.64 12.97 27.70
CA GLN A 139 -17.04 13.22 27.33
C GLN A 139 -18.01 12.81 28.44
N ALA A 140 -17.66 11.83 29.28
CA ALA A 140 -18.45 11.44 30.45
C ALA A 140 -18.33 12.47 31.59
N LEU A 141 -17.13 13.00 31.82
CA LEU A 141 -16.87 14.07 32.80
C LEU A 141 -17.52 15.39 32.38
N ASP A 142 -17.35 15.84 31.14
CA ASP A 142 -18.04 17.03 30.59
C ASP A 142 -19.56 16.93 30.70
N ARG A 143 -20.13 15.74 30.46
CA ARG A 143 -21.57 15.48 30.61
C ARG A 143 -22.04 15.54 32.07
N ALA A 144 -21.19 15.17 33.02
CA ALA A 144 -21.49 15.26 34.44
C ALA A 144 -21.33 16.69 34.97
N ASP A 145 -20.25 17.37 34.57
CA ASP A 145 -19.97 18.77 34.90
C ASP A 145 -21.07 19.71 34.39
N LYS A 146 -21.49 19.56 33.13
CA LYS A 146 -22.63 20.29 32.53
C LYS A 146 -24.01 19.90 33.10
N HIS A 147 -24.10 18.96 34.05
CA HIS A 147 -25.35 18.55 34.67
C HIS A 147 -25.43 18.84 36.17
N ILE A 148 -24.32 18.77 36.88
CA ILE A 148 -24.25 19.01 38.33
C ILE A 148 -24.12 20.52 38.56
N GLU A 149 -24.97 21.06 39.44
CA GLU A 149 -24.93 22.48 39.79
C GLU A 149 -23.57 22.87 40.42
N GLY A 150 -22.89 23.84 39.80
CA GLY A 150 -21.52 24.24 40.14
C GLY A 150 -20.40 23.34 39.58
N GLY A 151 -20.72 22.42 38.67
CA GLY A 151 -19.77 21.49 38.05
C GLY A 151 -19.27 20.39 38.99
N LEU A 152 -18.20 19.70 38.60
CA LEU A 152 -17.54 18.64 39.36
C LEU A 152 -16.55 19.16 40.41
N LYS A 153 -16.22 20.46 40.38
CA LYS A 153 -15.28 21.08 41.32
C LYS A 153 -15.80 20.95 42.75
N GLY A 154 -14.98 20.39 43.65
CA GLY A 154 -15.34 20.16 45.04
C GLY A 154 -16.31 19.00 45.30
N LYS A 155 -16.74 18.26 44.26
CA LYS A 155 -17.70 17.15 44.39
C LYS A 155 -17.03 15.81 44.74
N THR A 156 -17.84 14.81 45.06
CA THR A 156 -17.42 13.41 45.22
C THR A 156 -17.77 12.61 43.96
N VAL A 157 -16.78 11.90 43.41
CA VAL A 157 -16.95 11.06 42.21
C VAL A 157 -16.61 9.60 42.51
N TYR A 158 -17.32 8.67 41.88
CA TYR A 158 -17.06 7.23 41.96
C TYR A 158 -16.74 6.65 40.58
N ILE A 159 -15.53 6.08 40.45
CA ILE A 159 -14.98 5.58 39.20
C ILE A 159 -14.39 4.18 39.49
N PRO A 160 -15.18 3.09 39.43
CA PRO A 160 -14.66 1.73 39.64
C PRO A 160 -13.57 1.35 38.63
N GLY A 161 -12.62 0.51 39.06
CA GLY A 161 -11.49 0.06 38.26
C GLY A 161 -10.43 1.13 38.01
N ALA A 162 -9.67 1.50 39.05
CA ALA A 162 -8.65 2.56 39.01
C ALA A 162 -7.64 2.38 37.87
N LEU A 163 -7.17 1.15 37.67
CA LEU A 163 -6.24 0.75 36.61
C LEU A 163 -6.97 -0.01 35.49
N SER A 164 -8.10 0.56 35.05
CA SER A 164 -8.72 0.31 33.74
C SER A 164 -8.24 1.34 32.73
N GLY A 165 -8.30 1.07 31.43
CA GLY A 165 -7.98 2.07 30.40
C GLY A 165 -8.78 3.37 30.58
N THR A 166 -10.11 3.29 30.60
CA THR A 166 -10.98 4.46 30.76
C THR A 166 -10.96 5.06 32.17
N GLY A 167 -10.81 4.25 33.22
CA GLY A 167 -10.84 4.70 34.62
C GLY A 167 -9.53 5.32 35.10
N SER A 168 -8.38 4.87 34.58
CA SER A 168 -7.07 5.49 34.86
C SER A 168 -7.01 6.93 34.31
N VAL A 169 -7.57 7.15 33.13
CA VAL A 169 -7.75 8.50 32.58
C VAL A 169 -8.82 9.27 33.35
N ALA A 170 -10.00 8.68 33.59
CA ALA A 170 -11.10 9.37 34.26
C ALA A 170 -10.79 9.79 35.70
N THR A 171 -10.01 9.00 36.47
CA THR A 171 -9.59 9.38 37.84
C THR A 171 -8.59 10.54 37.83
N GLN A 172 -7.62 10.53 36.90
CA GLN A 172 -6.70 11.66 36.70
C GLN A 172 -7.43 12.93 36.26
N LEU A 173 -8.27 12.86 35.23
CA LEU A 173 -9.04 14.01 34.75
C LEU A 173 -10.00 14.54 35.82
N ALA A 174 -10.73 13.67 36.53
CA ALA A 174 -11.65 14.09 37.59
C ALA A 174 -10.94 14.89 38.69
N LYS A 175 -9.71 14.52 39.05
CA LYS A 175 -8.91 15.26 40.04
C LYS A 175 -8.24 16.50 39.46
N ASN A 176 -7.42 16.32 38.42
CA ASN A 176 -6.44 17.29 37.95
C ASN A 176 -7.04 18.31 36.98
N VAL A 177 -8.15 17.97 36.31
CA VAL A 177 -8.85 18.84 35.35
C VAL A 177 -10.14 19.38 35.94
N PHE A 178 -11.02 18.50 36.41
CA PHE A 178 -12.36 18.86 36.91
C PHE A 178 -12.41 19.21 38.41
N GLY A 179 -11.30 19.05 39.15
CA GLY A 179 -11.16 19.56 40.52
C GLY A 179 -12.03 18.86 41.57
N ALA A 180 -12.35 17.56 41.40
CA ALA A 180 -13.14 16.80 42.35
C ALA A 180 -12.47 16.76 43.74
N ALA A 181 -13.24 17.00 44.81
CA ALA A 181 -12.73 16.93 46.18
C ALA A 181 -12.34 15.50 46.57
N LYS A 182 -13.21 14.54 46.26
CA LYS A 182 -13.03 13.12 46.62
C LYS A 182 -13.22 12.21 45.41
N VAL A 183 -12.14 11.58 44.94
CA VAL A 183 -12.20 10.51 43.95
C VAL A 183 -12.21 9.15 44.66
N ILE A 184 -13.27 8.37 44.45
CA ILE A 184 -13.45 7.01 44.99
C ILE A 184 -13.30 6.00 43.86
N THR A 185 -12.63 4.88 44.10
CA THR A 185 -12.39 3.83 43.09
C THR A 185 -12.31 2.43 43.71
N THR A 186 -12.24 1.41 42.85
CA THR A 186 -11.99 0.01 43.23
C THR A 186 -10.72 -0.52 42.56
N ALA A 187 -9.99 -1.38 43.26
CA ALA A 187 -8.84 -2.11 42.72
C ALA A 187 -8.70 -3.49 43.41
N SER A 188 -8.03 -4.44 42.76
CA SER A 188 -7.70 -5.74 43.37
C SER A 188 -6.47 -5.59 44.30
N PRO A 189 -6.22 -6.52 45.25
CA PRO A 189 -5.13 -6.39 46.22
C PRO A 189 -3.75 -6.14 45.57
N SER A 190 -3.46 -6.85 44.49
CA SER A 190 -2.21 -6.75 43.70
C SER A 190 -2.07 -5.44 42.90
N LYS A 191 -3.12 -4.63 42.83
CA LYS A 191 -3.18 -3.36 42.09
C LYS A 191 -3.20 -2.13 42.98
N ILE A 192 -3.67 -2.22 44.22
CA ILE A 192 -3.78 -1.08 45.15
C ILE A 192 -2.46 -0.27 45.26
N PRO A 193 -1.27 -0.89 45.45
CA PRO A 193 -0.01 -0.13 45.49
C PRO A 193 0.32 0.60 44.17
N LYS A 194 -0.10 0.02 43.05
CA LYS A 194 0.19 0.54 41.70
C LYS A 194 -0.72 1.71 41.30
N VAL A 195 -1.80 1.98 42.06
CA VAL A 195 -2.71 3.11 41.79
C VAL A 195 -1.96 4.44 41.98
N GLU A 196 -1.29 4.62 43.11
CA GLU A 196 -0.52 5.84 43.37
C GLU A 196 0.75 5.90 42.51
N GLU A 197 1.39 4.75 42.26
CA GLU A 197 2.56 4.62 41.37
C GLU A 197 2.29 5.14 39.96
N LYS A 198 1.17 4.72 39.33
CA LYS A 198 0.87 5.05 37.93
C LYS A 198 0.07 6.34 37.77
N LEU A 199 -0.83 6.66 38.70
CA LEU A 199 -1.76 7.80 38.58
C LEU A 199 -1.39 9.00 39.45
N GLY A 200 -0.44 8.83 40.38
CA GLY A 200 -0.17 9.80 41.43
C GLY A 200 -1.28 9.86 42.50
N LYS A 201 -1.22 10.89 43.36
CA LYS A 201 -2.17 11.11 44.47
C LYS A 201 -3.52 11.67 44.02
N VAL A 202 -4.08 11.14 42.94
CA VAL A 202 -5.36 11.56 42.35
C VAL A 202 -6.58 10.87 42.98
N VAL A 203 -6.38 9.76 43.68
CA VAL A 203 -7.43 8.99 44.34
C VAL A 203 -7.49 9.30 45.84
N ASN A 204 -8.69 9.47 46.38
CA ASN A 204 -8.92 9.75 47.81
C ASN A 204 -9.43 8.54 48.60
N GLN A 205 -9.97 7.51 47.94
CA GLN A 205 -10.39 6.25 48.56
C GLN A 205 -10.32 5.11 47.53
N ILE A 206 -9.49 4.10 47.81
CA ILE A 206 -9.40 2.85 47.02
C ILE A 206 -10.07 1.75 47.83
N ILE A 207 -11.01 1.02 47.23
CA ILE A 207 -11.74 -0.09 47.87
C ILE A 207 -11.25 -1.43 47.29
N ASP A 208 -10.93 -2.37 48.16
CA ASP A 208 -10.58 -3.73 47.79
C ASP A 208 -11.85 -4.54 47.52
N TYR A 209 -12.30 -4.52 46.26
CA TYR A 209 -13.54 -5.19 45.85
C TYR A 209 -13.52 -6.72 46.00
N THR A 210 -12.36 -7.32 46.34
CA THR A 210 -12.24 -8.76 46.61
C THR A 210 -12.54 -9.13 48.07
N LYS A 211 -12.59 -8.13 48.96
CA LYS A 211 -12.89 -8.29 50.39
C LYS A 211 -14.13 -7.50 50.83
N GLU A 212 -14.34 -6.34 50.23
CA GLU A 212 -15.35 -5.36 50.65
C GLU A 212 -16.34 -5.06 49.52
N ASP A 213 -17.62 -4.95 49.89
CA ASP A 213 -18.67 -4.49 49.00
C ASP A 213 -18.64 -2.94 48.92
N PRO A 214 -18.33 -2.33 47.76
CA PRO A 214 -18.29 -0.87 47.62
C PRO A 214 -19.64 -0.21 47.97
N GLY A 215 -20.75 -0.93 47.79
CA GLY A 215 -22.09 -0.48 48.17
C GLY A 215 -22.32 -0.36 49.68
N LYS A 216 -21.43 -0.91 50.51
CA LYS A 216 -21.45 -0.80 51.98
C LYS A 216 -20.38 0.14 52.53
N ILE A 217 -19.24 0.26 51.85
CA ILE A 217 -18.11 1.11 52.26
C ILE A 217 -18.29 2.58 51.84
N ILE A 218 -18.95 2.82 50.70
CA ILE A 218 -19.27 4.18 50.25
C ILE A 218 -20.52 4.65 50.99
N THR A 219 -20.45 5.82 51.62
CA THR A 219 -21.60 6.41 52.34
C THR A 219 -22.78 6.63 51.39
N ALA A 220 -23.96 6.14 51.77
CA ALA A 220 -25.19 6.34 50.99
C ALA A 220 -25.47 7.83 50.78
N GLY A 221 -25.92 8.21 49.58
CA GLY A 221 -26.21 9.60 49.22
C GLY A 221 -25.01 10.56 49.24
N SER A 222 -23.78 10.07 49.06
CA SER A 222 -22.56 10.91 49.07
C SER A 222 -21.99 11.25 47.69
N VAL A 223 -22.24 10.42 46.67
CA VAL A 223 -21.64 10.53 45.33
C VAL A 223 -22.45 11.49 44.45
N ASP A 224 -21.79 12.49 43.86
CA ASP A 224 -22.39 13.42 42.90
C ASP A 224 -22.38 12.85 41.47
N PHE A 225 -21.26 12.22 41.07
CA PHE A 225 -21.07 11.60 39.76
C PHE A 225 -20.51 10.18 39.88
N MET A 226 -21.10 9.23 39.16
CA MET A 226 -20.51 7.91 38.93
C MET A 226 -20.21 7.70 37.44
N PHE A 227 -18.99 7.26 37.14
CA PHE A 227 -18.63 6.77 35.81
C PHE A 227 -18.63 5.24 35.81
N ASN A 228 -19.70 4.62 35.32
CA ASN A 228 -19.85 3.16 35.36
C ASN A 228 -19.13 2.47 34.19
N THR A 229 -18.03 1.83 34.54
CA THR A 229 -17.15 1.02 33.69
C THR A 229 -17.32 -0.50 33.89
N MET A 230 -18.07 -0.93 34.92
CA MET A 230 -18.08 -2.31 35.45
C MET A 230 -19.49 -2.81 35.82
N ASP A 231 -20.50 -2.52 34.98
CA ASP A 231 -21.95 -2.82 35.13
C ASP A 231 -22.58 -2.69 36.54
N SER A 232 -22.05 -1.80 37.37
CA SER A 232 -22.44 -1.64 38.78
C SER A 232 -23.41 -0.48 39.02
N ALA A 233 -23.85 0.20 37.95
CA ALA A 233 -24.71 1.38 38.00
C ALA A 233 -26.01 1.18 38.80
N MET A 234 -26.75 0.11 38.54
CA MET A 234 -28.05 -0.13 39.20
C MET A 234 -27.92 -0.61 40.65
N ALA A 235 -26.77 -1.21 41.00
CA ALA A 235 -26.42 -1.60 42.37
C ALA A 235 -25.88 -0.41 43.20
N SER A 236 -25.35 0.61 42.53
CA SER A 236 -24.77 1.81 43.16
C SER A 236 -25.77 2.97 43.36
N LEU A 237 -27.05 2.78 43.01
CA LEU A 237 -28.06 3.87 43.01
C LEU A 237 -28.27 4.53 44.38
N HIS A 238 -28.07 3.82 45.49
CA HIS A 238 -28.19 4.37 46.85
C HIS A 238 -26.95 5.17 47.30
N LEU A 239 -25.81 5.02 46.60
CA LEU A 239 -24.60 5.83 46.84
C LEU A 239 -24.75 7.25 46.30
N MET A 240 -25.60 7.42 45.28
CA MET A 240 -25.80 8.66 44.56
C MET A 240 -26.66 9.67 45.34
N LYS A 241 -26.27 10.94 45.27
CA LYS A 241 -27.09 12.08 45.69
C LYS A 241 -28.31 12.25 44.77
N LYS A 242 -29.38 12.82 45.32
CA LYS A 242 -30.45 13.42 44.50
C LYS A 242 -29.85 14.57 43.68
N GLY A 243 -30.17 14.62 42.39
CA GLY A 243 -29.50 15.51 41.42
C GLY A 243 -28.17 14.97 40.87
N GLY A 244 -27.68 13.84 41.38
CA GLY A 244 -26.47 13.18 40.87
C GLY A 244 -26.69 12.45 39.54
N ILE A 245 -25.60 12.12 38.86
CA ILE A 245 -25.60 11.46 37.55
C ILE A 245 -24.71 10.22 37.50
N ILE A 246 -25.21 9.18 36.85
CA ILE A 246 -24.43 8.03 36.41
C ILE A 246 -24.30 8.10 34.89
N VAL A 247 -23.07 8.19 34.39
CA VAL A 247 -22.76 7.96 32.96
C VAL A 247 -22.16 6.56 32.84
N SER A 248 -22.72 5.74 31.95
CA SER A 248 -22.37 4.33 31.78
C SER A 248 -21.84 4.05 30.39
N VAL A 249 -20.74 3.30 30.32
CA VAL A 249 -20.19 2.71 29.07
C VAL A 249 -20.26 1.18 29.09
N SER A 250 -21.00 0.66 30.07
CA SER A 250 -21.21 -0.76 30.38
C SER A 250 -22.71 -0.99 30.61
N GLY A 251 -23.17 -2.23 30.46
CA GLY A 251 -24.59 -2.60 30.41
C GLY A 251 -25.22 -2.43 29.01
N ALA A 252 -26.53 -2.69 28.88
CA ALA A 252 -27.20 -2.70 27.58
C ALA A 252 -27.43 -1.29 26.98
N PRO A 253 -27.12 -1.07 25.68
CA PRO A 253 -27.39 0.19 24.98
C PRO A 253 -28.89 0.38 24.69
N PHE A 254 -29.29 1.62 24.40
CA PHE A 254 -30.70 1.98 24.22
C PHE A 254 -31.09 1.99 22.74
N GLY A 255 -32.28 1.51 22.38
CA GLY A 255 -32.78 1.60 21.00
C GLY A 255 -32.79 3.03 20.46
N SER A 256 -33.13 4.01 21.30
CA SER A 256 -33.06 5.45 21.04
C SER A 256 -31.64 5.95 20.78
N ALA A 257 -30.64 5.45 21.51
CA ALA A 257 -29.23 5.83 21.36
C ALA A 257 -28.56 5.27 20.08
N LEU A 258 -29.19 4.29 19.42
CA LEU A 258 -28.74 3.72 18.14
C LEU A 258 -29.29 4.46 16.90
N LYS A 259 -30.07 5.55 17.07
CA LYS A 259 -30.62 6.34 15.94
C LYS A 259 -29.47 6.97 15.14
N GLY A 260 -29.40 6.65 13.84
CA GLY A 260 -28.33 7.13 12.95
C GLY A 260 -26.98 6.40 13.08
N LYS A 261 -26.82 5.45 14.02
CA LYS A 261 -25.58 4.67 14.21
C LYS A 261 -25.72 3.17 13.91
N ALA A 262 -26.91 2.71 13.55
CA ALA A 262 -27.17 1.34 13.08
C ALA A 262 -28.37 1.33 12.12
N LEU A 263 -28.09 1.25 10.82
CA LEU A 263 -29.09 0.98 9.79
C LEU A 263 -29.32 -0.53 9.72
N GLY A 264 -30.57 -0.98 9.71
CA GLY A 264 -30.95 -2.40 9.58
C GLY A 264 -31.51 -3.09 10.83
N ILE A 265 -31.45 -2.50 12.04
CA ILE A 265 -32.03 -3.12 13.24
C ILE A 265 -33.56 -3.27 13.09
N PRO A 266 -34.14 -4.48 13.28
CA PRO A 266 -35.59 -4.67 13.30
C PRO A 266 -36.28 -3.82 14.39
N ILE A 267 -37.40 -3.17 14.04
CA ILE A 267 -38.10 -2.23 14.92
C ILE A 267 -38.48 -2.87 16.27
N ALA A 268 -38.93 -4.14 16.27
CA ALA A 268 -39.24 -4.86 17.51
C ALA A 268 -38.03 -5.02 18.45
N PHE A 269 -36.83 -5.28 17.92
CA PHE A 269 -35.61 -5.41 18.71
C PHE A 269 -35.17 -4.04 19.28
N ARG A 270 -35.39 -2.96 18.53
CA ARG A 270 -35.19 -1.58 19.03
C ARG A 270 -36.10 -1.27 20.22
N TRP A 271 -37.38 -1.68 20.16
CA TRP A 271 -38.34 -1.49 21.24
C TRP A 271 -37.98 -2.32 22.48
N LEU A 272 -37.45 -3.55 22.32
CA LEU A 272 -36.93 -4.37 23.40
C LEU A 272 -35.79 -3.66 24.16
N LEU A 273 -34.82 -3.09 23.44
CA LEU A 273 -33.70 -2.33 24.03
C LEU A 273 -34.17 -1.04 24.74
N ASP A 274 -35.09 -0.29 24.15
CA ASP A 274 -35.66 0.89 24.82
C ASP A 274 -36.51 0.53 26.05
N GLY A 275 -37.17 -0.63 26.06
CA GLY A 275 -37.91 -1.17 27.20
C GLY A 275 -37.01 -1.59 28.37
N ALA A 276 -35.97 -2.38 28.10
CA ALA A 276 -34.96 -2.74 29.11
C ALA A 276 -34.28 -1.49 29.70
N SER A 277 -33.94 -0.52 28.83
CA SER A 277 -33.43 0.79 29.24
C SER A 277 -34.43 1.59 30.08
N ALA A 278 -35.73 1.55 29.76
CA ALA A 278 -36.76 2.29 30.49
C ALA A 278 -36.84 1.87 31.97
N PHE A 279 -36.62 0.59 32.29
CA PHE A 279 -36.57 0.11 33.68
C PHE A 279 -35.40 0.73 34.47
N SER A 280 -34.18 0.72 33.91
CA SER A 280 -33.00 1.33 34.54
C SER A 280 -33.15 2.85 34.68
N ARG A 281 -33.68 3.54 33.66
CA ARG A 281 -34.01 4.98 33.71
C ARG A 281 -35.09 5.28 34.76
N TYR A 282 -36.12 4.44 34.88
CA TYR A 282 -37.17 4.59 35.90
C TYR A 282 -36.61 4.43 37.32
N ARG A 283 -35.79 3.40 37.57
CA ARG A 283 -35.13 3.18 38.87
C ARG A 283 -34.26 4.37 39.25
N ALA A 284 -33.41 4.84 38.35
CA ALA A 284 -32.58 6.02 38.58
C ALA A 284 -33.43 7.27 38.87
N ARG A 285 -34.44 7.56 38.04
CA ARG A 285 -35.35 8.71 38.23
C ARG A 285 -36.10 8.64 39.57
N ARG A 286 -36.50 7.44 40.03
CA ARG A 286 -37.16 7.23 41.33
C ARG A 286 -36.22 7.50 42.52
N CYS A 287 -34.91 7.31 42.35
CA CYS A 287 -33.89 7.73 43.32
C CYS A 287 -33.54 9.23 43.22
N GLY A 288 -34.05 9.95 42.22
CA GLY A 288 -33.66 11.34 41.92
C GLY A 288 -32.32 11.45 41.19
N VAL A 289 -31.90 10.39 40.50
CA VAL A 289 -30.59 10.25 39.83
C VAL A 289 -30.79 10.20 38.31
N LYS A 290 -29.91 10.87 37.55
CA LYS A 290 -29.90 10.79 36.09
C LYS A 290 -29.03 9.61 35.62
N TYR A 291 -29.57 8.70 34.82
CA TYR A 291 -28.81 7.60 34.20
C TYR A 291 -28.68 7.81 32.70
N VAL A 292 -27.46 7.74 32.17
CA VAL A 292 -27.16 7.91 30.74
C VAL A 292 -26.21 6.80 30.29
N PHE A 293 -26.57 6.03 29.27
CA PHE A 293 -25.62 5.21 28.52
C PHE A 293 -24.96 6.07 27.44
N GLN A 294 -23.64 5.95 27.28
CA GLN A 294 -22.84 6.82 26.42
C GLN A 294 -22.05 6.02 25.37
N PHE A 295 -22.25 6.39 24.11
CA PHE A 295 -21.27 6.14 23.06
C PHE A 295 -20.30 7.31 22.99
N MET A 296 -19.00 7.02 22.90
CA MET A 296 -17.96 8.00 22.61
C MET A 296 -18.10 8.54 21.19
N ASN A 297 -17.72 9.80 20.96
CA ASN A 297 -17.69 10.42 19.65
C ASN A 297 -16.25 10.82 19.25
N PRO A 298 -15.66 10.24 18.19
CA PRO A 298 -14.33 10.62 17.73
C PRO A 298 -14.34 12.07 17.25
N ASN A 299 -13.40 12.88 17.74
CA ASN A 299 -13.23 14.27 17.31
C ASN A 299 -11.84 14.80 17.71
N ALA A 300 -11.28 15.71 16.91
CA ALA A 300 -9.96 16.31 17.15
C ALA A 300 -9.95 17.34 18.28
N GLU A 301 -11.07 18.02 18.58
CA GLU A 301 -11.16 19.06 19.63
C GLU A 301 -10.84 18.48 21.02
N ASP A 302 -11.49 17.39 21.39
CA ASP A 302 -11.23 16.67 22.64
C ASP A 302 -9.82 16.08 22.68
N LEU A 303 -9.29 15.56 21.56
CA LEU A 303 -7.89 15.10 21.50
C LEU A 303 -6.92 16.25 21.72
N ASN A 304 -7.16 17.43 21.14
CA ASN A 304 -6.32 18.61 21.38
C ASN A 304 -6.39 19.08 22.86
N ARG A 305 -7.57 19.04 23.49
CA ARG A 305 -7.72 19.27 24.95
C ARG A 305 -6.86 18.28 25.77
N LEU A 306 -6.87 17.01 25.39
CA LEU A 306 -6.08 15.94 26.03
C LEU A 306 -4.57 16.11 25.80
N THR A 307 -4.14 16.47 24.59
CA THR A 307 -2.74 16.79 24.28
C THR A 307 -2.19 17.89 25.18
N ASN A 308 -2.97 18.95 25.41
CA ASN A 308 -2.57 20.04 26.30
C ASN A 308 -2.41 19.56 27.75
N TRP A 309 -3.35 18.75 28.28
CA TRP A 309 -3.25 18.23 29.65
C TRP A 309 -2.16 17.16 29.84
N VAL A 310 -1.74 16.48 28.78
CA VAL A 310 -0.51 15.67 28.77
C VAL A 310 0.74 16.56 28.85
N GLY A 311 0.79 17.67 28.09
CA GLY A 311 1.86 18.66 28.16
C GLY A 311 1.96 19.35 29.53
N GLU A 312 0.81 19.64 30.15
CA GLU A 312 0.71 20.17 31.53
C GLU A 312 0.99 19.11 32.62
N GLY A 313 1.24 17.85 32.26
CA GLY A 313 1.49 16.74 33.19
C GLY A 313 0.30 16.32 34.05
N ARG A 314 -0.91 16.82 33.74
CA ARG A 314 -2.19 16.58 34.45
C ARG A 314 -2.82 15.24 34.05
N LEU A 315 -2.47 14.71 32.89
CA LEU A 315 -2.82 13.37 32.41
C LEU A 315 -1.57 12.60 32.03
N ARG A 316 -1.47 11.34 32.46
CA ARG A 316 -0.42 10.39 32.08
C ARG A 316 -1.05 9.12 31.46
N PRO A 317 -0.46 8.59 30.38
CA PRO A 317 -0.87 7.30 29.80
C PRO A 317 -0.53 6.14 30.73
N VAL A 318 -1.27 5.04 30.62
CA VAL A 318 -1.05 3.81 31.39
C VAL A 318 -1.06 2.62 30.42
N VAL A 319 0.10 2.32 29.86
CA VAL A 319 0.30 1.16 28.97
C VAL A 319 0.31 -0.14 29.79
N GLY A 320 -0.39 -1.16 29.30
CA GLY A 320 -0.53 -2.48 29.93
C GLY A 320 0.48 -3.49 29.41
N ARG A 321 0.13 -4.17 28.31
CA ARG A 321 1.03 -5.02 27.50
C ARG A 321 1.37 -4.28 26.21
N ALA A 322 2.61 -4.41 25.75
CA ALA A 322 2.99 -4.05 24.39
C ALA A 322 3.42 -5.32 23.64
N ALA A 323 3.11 -5.40 22.35
CA ALA A 323 3.53 -6.49 21.46
C ALA A 323 3.96 -5.91 20.11
N SER A 324 4.90 -6.55 19.41
CA SER A 324 5.11 -6.25 17.98
C SER A 324 3.95 -6.82 17.17
N LEU A 325 3.46 -6.09 16.15
CA LEU A 325 2.49 -6.65 15.20
C LEU A 325 2.99 -7.97 14.59
N GLY A 326 4.30 -8.07 14.33
CA GLY A 326 4.93 -9.27 13.79
C GLY A 326 4.92 -10.49 14.71
N ASN A 327 4.81 -10.33 16.03
CA ASN A 327 4.59 -11.47 16.93
C ASN A 327 3.09 -11.72 17.12
N ILE A 328 2.49 -12.41 16.14
CA ILE A 328 1.06 -12.74 16.18
C ILE A 328 0.68 -13.49 17.46
N GLN A 329 1.55 -14.30 18.07
CA GLN A 329 1.22 -15.02 19.32
C GLN A 329 1.10 -14.06 20.52
N ASP A 330 2.04 -13.13 20.69
CA ASP A 330 1.93 -12.05 21.70
C ASP A 330 0.66 -11.20 21.48
N VAL A 331 0.33 -10.92 20.21
CA VAL A 331 -0.84 -10.12 19.83
C VAL A 331 -2.15 -10.88 20.09
N ARG A 332 -2.21 -12.19 19.79
CA ARG A 332 -3.35 -13.06 20.10
C ARG A 332 -3.56 -13.17 21.61
N GLU A 333 -2.48 -13.39 22.37
CA GLU A 333 -2.54 -13.43 23.83
C GLU A 333 -3.00 -12.10 24.42
N GLY A 334 -2.41 -10.99 23.99
CA GLY A 334 -2.84 -9.66 24.44
C GLY A 334 -4.30 -9.36 24.06
N CYS A 335 -4.75 -9.73 22.86
CA CYS A 335 -6.16 -9.64 22.47
C CYS A 335 -7.07 -10.56 23.30
N GLN A 336 -6.60 -11.75 23.68
CA GLN A 336 -7.33 -12.67 24.55
C GLN A 336 -7.38 -12.17 26.00
N GLU A 337 -6.31 -11.53 26.47
CA GLU A 337 -6.28 -10.81 27.75
C GLU A 337 -7.23 -9.61 27.75
N VAL A 338 -7.35 -8.89 26.62
CA VAL A 338 -8.35 -7.81 26.41
C VAL A 338 -9.77 -8.39 26.42
N LEU A 339 -10.03 -9.50 25.70
CA LEU A 339 -11.37 -10.12 25.62
C LEU A 339 -11.82 -10.77 26.93
N ALA A 340 -10.91 -11.49 27.60
CA ALA A 340 -11.17 -12.11 28.88
C ALA A 340 -11.18 -11.07 30.02
N GLY A 341 -10.37 -10.01 29.93
CA GLY A 341 -10.32 -8.95 30.93
C GLY A 341 -9.73 -9.38 32.28
N LYS A 342 -8.76 -10.31 32.27
CA LYS A 342 -8.12 -10.90 33.45
C LYS A 342 -6.62 -10.55 33.48
N GLY A 343 -5.97 -10.56 34.66
CA GLY A 343 -4.51 -10.49 34.78
C GLY A 343 -3.91 -9.09 35.02
N GLY A 344 -3.52 -8.40 33.95
CA GLY A 344 -2.48 -7.36 33.91
C GLY A 344 -2.84 -5.99 34.51
N ILE A 345 -1.97 -4.99 34.29
CA ILE A 345 -2.31 -3.58 34.54
C ILE A 345 -3.16 -3.12 33.35
N GLY A 346 -4.35 -2.60 33.62
CA GLY A 346 -5.52 -2.89 32.79
C GLY A 346 -6.27 -4.11 33.34
N ASN A 347 -7.19 -3.87 34.29
CA ASN A 347 -8.32 -4.72 34.75
C ASN A 347 -8.17 -6.24 35.03
N THR A 348 -9.19 -6.74 35.74
CA THR A 348 -9.31 -8.13 36.21
C THR A 348 -10.79 -8.50 36.38
N GLN A 349 -11.16 -9.75 36.06
CA GLN A 349 -12.54 -10.26 36.08
C GLN A 349 -13.17 -10.43 37.48
N THR A 350 -14.50 -10.58 37.49
CA THR A 350 -15.21 -11.65 38.23
C THR A 350 -16.27 -12.30 37.30
N PRO A 351 -16.76 -13.53 37.58
CA PRO A 351 -17.40 -14.37 36.55
C PRO A 351 -18.93 -14.30 36.50
N ASN A 352 -19.49 -14.23 35.29
CA ASN A 352 -20.77 -14.84 34.90
C ASN A 352 -20.85 -14.93 33.37
N LEU A 353 -21.54 -15.94 32.83
CA LEU A 353 -21.81 -16.00 31.39
C LEU A 353 -22.87 -14.94 31.03
N LEU A 354 -22.70 -14.32 29.85
CA LEU A 354 -23.52 -13.24 29.23
C LEU A 354 -23.12 -11.77 29.46
N SER A 355 -21.99 -11.44 30.13
CA SER A 355 -21.51 -10.04 30.20
C SER A 355 -19.97 -9.88 30.26
N PRO A 356 -19.28 -9.61 29.13
CA PRO A 356 -17.85 -9.37 29.12
C PRO A 356 -17.51 -7.89 29.38
N THR A 357 -17.23 -7.52 30.64
CA THR A 357 -16.51 -6.27 30.95
C THR A 357 -15.32 -6.50 31.87
N GLY A 358 -14.14 -6.46 31.25
CA GLY A 358 -12.80 -6.40 31.82
C GLY A 358 -11.86 -6.00 30.67
N TYR A 359 -10.81 -5.24 30.96
CA TYR A 359 -10.03 -4.52 29.93
C TYR A 359 -8.52 -4.59 30.24
N GLN A 360 -7.77 -5.52 29.65
CA GLN A 360 -6.38 -5.18 29.35
C GLN A 360 -6.36 -4.13 28.23
N GLY A 361 -5.26 -3.39 28.11
CA GLY A 361 -4.96 -2.57 26.95
C GLY A 361 -3.70 -3.12 26.31
N LEU A 362 -3.82 -3.71 25.12
CA LEU A 362 -2.68 -4.12 24.31
C LEU A 362 -2.34 -2.98 23.36
N THR A 363 -1.14 -2.41 23.49
CA THR A 363 -0.60 -1.51 22.47
C THR A 363 0.29 -2.31 21.52
N ILE A 364 -0.18 -2.47 20.28
CA ILE A 364 0.58 -3.09 19.21
C ILE A 364 1.56 -2.06 18.67
N MET A 365 2.85 -2.38 18.65
CA MET A 365 3.88 -1.60 18.00
C MET A 365 3.84 -1.84 16.50
N GLY A 366 3.78 -0.77 15.71
CA GLY A 366 4.05 -0.83 14.28
C GLY A 366 5.55 -1.00 14.04
N THR A 367 5.91 -1.84 13.07
CA THR A 367 7.30 -2.16 12.71
C THR A 367 7.90 -1.07 11.83
N SER A 368 8.10 0.12 12.41
CA SER A 368 8.64 1.29 11.70
C SER A 368 10.08 1.62 12.11
N GLN A 369 11.04 0.88 11.56
CA GLN A 369 12.32 1.47 11.17
C GLN A 369 12.25 1.93 9.71
N PRO A 370 13.26 2.64 9.17
CA PRO A 370 13.32 2.96 7.74
C PRO A 370 13.22 1.71 6.84
N LEU A 371 12.76 1.90 5.60
CA LEU A 371 12.39 0.85 4.66
C LEU A 371 13.44 -0.28 4.49
N SER A 372 12.96 -1.53 4.59
CA SER A 372 13.62 -2.79 4.19
C SER A 372 12.52 -3.90 4.05
N ALA A 373 12.68 -4.88 3.14
CA ALA A 373 11.55 -5.57 2.42
C ALA A 373 11.21 -7.07 2.82
N PRO A 374 10.11 -7.72 2.28
CA PRO A 374 9.62 -9.13 2.55
C PRO A 374 9.41 -10.11 1.31
N ALA A 375 9.42 -11.48 1.21
CA ALA A 375 9.76 -12.81 1.86
C ALA A 375 9.15 -13.37 3.18
N GLU A 376 9.44 -14.61 3.66
CA GLU A 376 10.45 -15.68 3.34
C GLU A 376 9.76 -17.05 3.07
N GLY A 377 10.44 -18.09 2.52
CA GLY A 377 9.79 -19.30 2.01
C GLY A 377 10.37 -20.68 2.43
N SER A 378 9.48 -21.63 2.79
CA SER A 378 9.78 -23.07 2.93
C SER A 378 8.50 -23.93 2.79
N ASP A 379 8.54 -25.05 2.06
CA ASP A 379 7.35 -25.79 1.56
C ASP A 379 6.63 -26.72 2.56
N MET A 380 5.38 -27.07 2.23
CA MET A 380 4.70 -28.29 2.71
C MET A 380 4.07 -29.07 1.54
N LEU A 381 4.05 -30.40 1.69
CA LEU A 381 3.54 -31.46 0.80
C LEU A 381 3.07 -32.61 1.75
N ASP A 382 2.07 -33.47 1.57
CA ASP A 382 0.96 -33.78 0.61
C ASP A 382 -0.17 -34.46 1.45
N PHE A 383 -1.42 -34.79 1.08
CA PHE A 383 -2.20 -35.00 -0.16
C PHE A 383 -3.63 -34.40 -0.01
N ASP A 384 -4.42 -33.99 -1.02
CA ASP A 384 -4.33 -33.92 -2.49
C ASP A 384 -4.86 -32.53 -2.99
N GLN A 385 -4.56 -32.14 -4.24
CA GLN A 385 -4.88 -30.83 -4.87
C GLN A 385 -4.27 -29.59 -4.18
N TYR A 386 -3.00 -29.30 -4.47
CA TYR A 386 -2.28 -28.19 -3.83
C TYR A 386 -2.31 -26.90 -4.66
N HIS A 387 -2.83 -25.84 -4.04
CA HIS A 387 -2.10 -24.57 -4.07
C HIS A 387 -1.21 -24.54 -2.83
N ILE A 388 0.10 -24.63 -3.03
CA ILE A 388 1.09 -24.55 -1.95
C ILE A 388 1.26 -23.06 -1.60
N ASN A 389 1.06 -22.67 -0.33
CA ASN A 389 0.97 -21.27 0.07
C ASN A 389 2.04 -20.87 1.10
N LEU A 390 3.03 -20.11 0.62
CA LEU A 390 4.21 -19.59 1.35
C LEU A 390 3.85 -18.72 2.56
N THR A 391 4.26 -19.11 3.77
CA THR A 391 4.25 -18.28 4.97
C THR A 391 5.38 -18.71 5.91
N ILE A 392 6.60 -18.17 5.74
CA ILE A 392 7.54 -18.15 6.86
C ILE A 392 7.14 -17.04 7.83
N THR A 393 7.09 -17.42 9.11
CA THR A 393 6.99 -16.49 10.24
C THR A 393 8.40 -16.20 10.78
N GLY A 394 8.98 -15.05 10.45
CA GLY A 394 10.32 -14.67 10.91
C GLY A 394 10.52 -13.15 10.96
N THR A 395 11.21 -12.66 12.00
CA THR A 395 11.53 -11.23 12.17
C THR A 395 12.92 -10.91 11.62
N LYS A 396 13.10 -11.03 10.31
CA LYS A 396 14.30 -10.61 9.57
C LYS A 396 13.92 -9.69 8.42
N ILE A 397 14.92 -9.06 7.81
CA ILE A 397 14.83 -8.57 6.43
C ILE A 397 14.40 -9.77 5.61
N ASN A 398 13.18 -9.73 5.09
CA ASN A 398 12.67 -10.82 4.31
C ASN A 398 12.98 -10.54 2.81
N LYS A 399 14.12 -11.08 2.40
CA LYS A 399 14.56 -11.60 1.09
C LYS A 399 13.78 -11.37 -0.24
N TYR A 400 14.48 -11.50 -1.35
CA TYR A 400 13.85 -11.76 -2.65
C TYR A 400 13.25 -13.20 -2.70
N PRO A 401 12.01 -13.44 -3.21
CA PRO A 401 11.30 -14.73 -3.18
C PRO A 401 11.79 -15.76 -4.22
N ALA A 402 13.11 -15.91 -4.35
CA ALA A 402 13.79 -16.76 -5.31
C ALA A 402 13.27 -18.21 -5.36
N LYS A 403 12.97 -18.83 -4.20
CA LYS A 403 12.40 -20.18 -4.10
C LYS A 403 11.04 -20.31 -4.76
N GLN A 404 10.15 -19.37 -4.49
CA GLN A 404 8.79 -19.32 -5.06
C GLN A 404 8.86 -19.18 -6.59
N HIS A 405 9.72 -18.30 -7.09
CA HIS A 405 9.97 -18.16 -8.52
C HIS A 405 10.56 -19.45 -9.15
N ALA A 406 11.47 -20.15 -8.47
CA ALA A 406 12.04 -21.41 -8.97
C ALA A 406 10.99 -22.52 -9.09
N ARG A 407 10.07 -22.65 -8.11
CA ARG A 407 8.94 -23.59 -8.18
C ARG A 407 7.93 -23.20 -9.25
N LYS A 408 7.62 -21.91 -9.40
CA LYS A 408 6.76 -21.34 -10.47
C LYS A 408 7.30 -21.71 -11.86
N VAL A 409 8.62 -21.56 -12.08
CA VAL A 409 9.29 -21.97 -13.32
C VAL A 409 9.28 -23.50 -13.51
N ALA A 410 9.58 -24.30 -12.49
CA ALA A 410 9.59 -25.76 -12.60
C ALA A 410 8.19 -26.34 -12.90
N SER A 411 7.14 -25.72 -12.35
CA SER A 411 5.74 -26.02 -12.66
C SER A 411 5.42 -25.72 -14.13
N LYS A 412 5.72 -24.50 -14.62
CA LYS A 412 5.57 -24.10 -16.04
C LYS A 412 6.42 -24.94 -17.00
N LEU A 413 7.55 -25.48 -16.54
CA LEU A 413 8.45 -26.36 -17.30
C LEU A 413 7.89 -27.78 -17.48
N GLY A 414 6.88 -28.17 -16.69
CA GLY A 414 6.28 -29.50 -16.71
C GLY A 414 7.24 -30.62 -16.31
N ALA A 415 8.25 -30.31 -15.49
CA ALA A 415 9.30 -31.26 -15.10
C ALA A 415 9.22 -31.60 -13.61
N SER A 416 9.28 -32.88 -13.27
CA SER A 416 9.40 -33.40 -11.89
C SER A 416 10.84 -33.80 -11.51
N ARG A 417 11.79 -33.59 -12.42
CA ARG A 417 13.20 -33.98 -12.30
C ARG A 417 14.09 -33.12 -13.19
N GLY A 418 15.36 -33.00 -12.80
CA GLY A 418 16.40 -32.24 -13.52
C GLY A 418 17.04 -31.17 -12.65
N LEU A 419 18.14 -30.61 -13.14
CA LEU A 419 18.87 -29.53 -12.48
C LEU A 419 18.78 -28.28 -13.35
N ILE A 420 17.96 -27.29 -12.98
CA ILE A 420 18.02 -25.98 -13.66
C ILE A 420 19.34 -25.33 -13.28
N TYR A 421 20.09 -24.84 -14.26
CA TYR A 421 21.31 -24.07 -14.05
C TYR A 421 21.22 -22.72 -14.78
N LEU A 422 21.54 -21.65 -14.05
CA LEU A 422 21.67 -20.29 -14.58
C LEU A 422 23.00 -19.68 -14.14
N THR A 423 23.60 -18.89 -15.03
CA THR A 423 24.80 -18.09 -14.75
C THR A 423 24.45 -16.61 -14.87
N GLY A 424 24.86 -15.82 -13.89
CA GLY A 424 24.73 -14.36 -13.88
C GLY A 424 25.56 -13.68 -14.96
N LYS A 425 25.48 -12.35 -15.06
CA LYS A 425 26.41 -11.54 -15.85
C LYS A 425 27.77 -11.64 -15.14
N PRO A 426 28.83 -12.16 -15.79
CA PRO A 426 30.17 -12.07 -15.24
C PRO A 426 30.66 -10.61 -15.25
N THR A 427 31.65 -10.29 -14.43
CA THR A 427 32.38 -9.03 -14.56
C THR A 427 33.02 -8.98 -15.96
N VAL A 428 32.79 -7.88 -16.68
CA VAL A 428 33.41 -7.60 -17.98
C VAL A 428 34.11 -6.25 -17.87
N PHE A 429 35.29 -6.15 -18.47
CA PHE A 429 36.08 -4.94 -18.56
C PHE A 429 35.98 -4.37 -19.98
N HIS A 430 36.10 -3.05 -20.11
CA HIS A 430 36.21 -2.42 -21.43
C HIS A 430 37.48 -2.92 -22.16
N ASP A 431 37.42 -3.02 -23.49
CA ASP A 431 38.56 -3.45 -24.31
C ASP A 431 39.83 -2.66 -23.99
N ASP A 432 40.95 -3.38 -23.80
CA ASP A 432 42.27 -2.86 -23.40
C ASP A 432 42.29 -2.00 -22.10
N SER A 433 41.32 -2.18 -21.19
CA SER A 433 41.19 -1.42 -19.94
C SER A 433 41.07 -2.30 -18.67
N ASP A 434 41.42 -1.73 -17.52
CA ASP A 434 41.12 -2.26 -16.17
C ASP A 434 39.82 -1.66 -15.58
N GLN A 435 39.10 -0.83 -16.33
CA GLN A 435 37.78 -0.34 -15.95
C GLN A 435 36.68 -1.35 -16.32
N ALA A 436 35.87 -1.75 -15.34
CA ALA A 436 34.69 -2.59 -15.53
C ALA A 436 33.59 -1.86 -16.32
N GLU A 437 32.87 -2.60 -17.18
CA GLU A 437 31.64 -2.12 -17.81
C GLU A 437 30.55 -1.82 -16.76
N PRO A 438 29.62 -0.89 -17.03
CA PRO A 438 28.40 -0.71 -16.24
C PRO A 438 27.64 -2.04 -16.08
N PHE A 439 27.44 -2.47 -14.83
CA PHE A 439 26.87 -3.78 -14.53
C PHE A 439 25.33 -3.78 -14.60
N ARG A 440 24.77 -4.62 -15.48
CA ARG A 440 23.34 -4.97 -15.50
C ARG A 440 23.17 -6.48 -15.40
N GLN A 441 22.54 -6.95 -14.33
CA GLN A 441 22.32 -8.39 -14.12
C GLN A 441 21.34 -8.97 -15.15
N ARG A 442 21.59 -10.22 -15.55
CA ARG A 442 20.72 -11.00 -16.43
C ARG A 442 19.37 -11.25 -15.75
N ARG A 443 18.29 -10.75 -16.32
CA ARG A 443 16.96 -10.80 -15.67
C ARG A 443 16.42 -12.19 -15.37
N TYR A 444 16.72 -13.19 -16.21
CA TYR A 444 16.36 -14.58 -15.90
C TYR A 444 17.13 -15.14 -14.71
N PHE A 445 18.41 -14.76 -14.53
CA PHE A 445 19.18 -15.14 -13.35
C PHE A 445 18.63 -14.45 -12.11
N TYR A 446 18.46 -13.12 -12.17
CA TYR A 446 17.90 -12.32 -11.09
C TYR A 446 16.51 -12.84 -10.65
N TYR A 447 15.64 -13.17 -11.61
CA TYR A 447 14.31 -13.73 -11.34
C TYR A 447 14.32 -15.00 -10.46
N LEU A 448 15.39 -15.81 -10.49
CA LEU A 448 15.51 -17.01 -9.66
C LEU A 448 16.52 -16.88 -8.52
N SER A 449 17.09 -15.69 -8.27
CA SER A 449 18.13 -15.50 -7.24
C SER A 449 18.00 -14.23 -6.40
N GLY A 450 17.41 -13.15 -6.91
CA GLY A 450 17.46 -11.80 -6.34
C GLY A 450 18.84 -11.14 -6.35
N ALA A 451 19.89 -11.86 -6.76
CA ALA A 451 21.27 -11.40 -6.63
C ALA A 451 21.66 -10.49 -7.80
N ASN A 452 21.64 -9.18 -7.58
CA ASN A 452 22.16 -8.16 -8.50
C ASN A 452 23.69 -8.00 -8.39
N GLU A 453 24.41 -9.12 -8.33
CA GLU A 453 25.85 -9.19 -8.10
C GLU A 453 26.54 -9.93 -9.28
N PRO A 454 27.74 -9.53 -9.70
CA PRO A 454 28.47 -10.18 -10.78
C PRO A 454 28.96 -11.58 -10.38
N ASP A 455 29.37 -12.36 -11.38
CA ASP A 455 30.09 -13.64 -11.24
C ASP A 455 29.38 -14.72 -10.36
N CYS A 456 28.08 -14.54 -10.13
CA CYS A 456 27.24 -15.49 -9.40
C CYS A 456 26.67 -16.58 -10.31
N HIS A 457 26.45 -17.77 -9.75
CA HIS A 457 25.78 -18.90 -10.42
C HIS A 457 24.63 -19.45 -9.57
N LEU A 458 23.71 -20.19 -10.17
CA LEU A 458 22.52 -20.71 -9.50
C LEU A 458 22.20 -22.12 -9.99
N THR A 459 21.89 -23.04 -9.08
CA THR A 459 21.31 -24.35 -9.41
C THR A 459 20.01 -24.60 -8.65
N TYR A 460 19.03 -25.21 -9.31
CA TYR A 460 17.80 -25.70 -8.69
C TYR A 460 17.55 -27.17 -9.05
N ASP A 461 17.70 -28.06 -8.06
CA ASP A 461 17.37 -29.48 -8.18
C ASP A 461 15.87 -29.67 -7.99
N ILE A 462 15.16 -29.88 -9.10
CA ILE A 462 13.69 -29.97 -9.13
C ILE A 462 13.20 -31.15 -8.28
N ALA A 463 13.90 -32.30 -8.32
CA ALA A 463 13.45 -33.53 -7.67
C ALA A 463 13.71 -33.56 -6.16
N LYS A 464 14.59 -32.68 -5.66
CA LYS A 464 14.83 -32.49 -4.22
C LYS A 464 14.18 -31.22 -3.67
N ASP A 465 13.56 -30.41 -4.53
CA ASP A 465 13.22 -29.00 -4.27
C ASP A 465 14.38 -28.29 -3.55
N LYS A 466 15.52 -28.10 -4.24
CA LYS A 466 16.72 -27.51 -3.63
C LYS A 466 17.36 -26.44 -4.52
N LEU A 467 17.24 -25.19 -4.10
CA LEU A 467 17.87 -24.00 -4.69
C LEU A 467 19.21 -23.74 -4.01
N THR A 468 20.23 -23.40 -4.80
CA THR A 468 21.57 -23.06 -4.29
C THR A 468 22.16 -21.94 -5.12
N LEU A 469 22.44 -20.82 -4.46
CA LEU A 469 23.16 -19.67 -5.01
C LEU A 469 24.66 -19.84 -4.75
N TYR A 470 25.47 -19.60 -5.77
CA TYR A 470 26.91 -19.63 -5.69
C TYR A 470 27.41 -18.19 -5.85
N VAL A 471 27.96 -17.64 -4.78
CA VAL A 471 28.53 -16.29 -4.71
C VAL A 471 30.02 -16.32 -5.10
N PRO A 472 30.62 -15.19 -5.51
CA PRO A 472 32.03 -15.13 -5.86
C PRO A 472 32.92 -15.56 -4.70
N ASP A 473 34.03 -16.23 -5.01
CA ASP A 473 35.01 -16.68 -4.02
C ASP A 473 35.59 -15.47 -3.26
N PHE A 474 35.76 -15.58 -1.93
CA PHE A 474 36.32 -14.48 -1.14
C PHE A 474 37.81 -14.24 -1.44
N ASP A 475 38.11 -13.19 -2.19
CA ASP A 475 39.47 -12.66 -2.37
C ASP A 475 39.67 -11.41 -1.48
N LEU A 476 40.59 -11.52 -0.50
CA LEU A 476 40.93 -10.43 0.43
C LEU A 476 41.53 -9.20 -0.27
N ARG A 477 42.25 -9.38 -1.39
CA ARG A 477 42.74 -8.27 -2.20
C ARG A 477 41.55 -7.60 -2.88
N GLN A 478 40.68 -8.35 -3.57
CA GLN A 478 39.49 -7.76 -4.21
C GLN A 478 38.64 -6.99 -3.19
N ALA A 479 38.42 -7.56 -2.00
CA ALA A 479 37.69 -6.92 -0.91
C ALA A 479 38.29 -5.58 -0.43
N VAL A 480 39.62 -5.42 -0.53
CA VAL A 480 40.33 -4.18 -0.16
C VAL A 480 40.32 -3.12 -1.28
N TRP A 481 40.29 -3.53 -2.55
CA TRP A 481 40.32 -2.61 -3.70
C TRP A 481 38.93 -2.20 -4.19
N MET A 482 37.97 -3.12 -4.20
CA MET A 482 36.62 -2.95 -4.78
C MET A 482 35.49 -2.95 -3.74
N GLY A 483 35.79 -3.28 -2.49
CA GLY A 483 34.80 -3.65 -1.47
C GLY A 483 34.50 -5.16 -1.48
N PRO A 484 33.93 -5.71 -0.39
CA PRO A 484 33.62 -7.12 -0.29
C PRO A 484 32.48 -7.51 -1.26
N THR A 485 32.62 -8.68 -1.89
CA THR A 485 31.51 -9.35 -2.59
C THR A 485 30.46 -9.83 -1.60
N VAL A 486 29.24 -10.12 -2.10
CA VAL A 486 28.16 -10.71 -1.29
C VAL A 486 28.62 -11.99 -0.59
N SER A 487 28.53 -12.03 0.75
CA SER A 487 28.91 -13.22 1.52
C SER A 487 27.87 -14.33 1.45
N ILE A 488 28.24 -15.53 1.90
CA ILE A 488 27.29 -16.66 2.05
C ILE A 488 26.19 -16.30 3.05
N GLU A 489 26.55 -15.60 4.12
CA GLU A 489 25.67 -15.10 5.16
C GLU A 489 24.73 -14.00 4.63
N ASP A 490 25.24 -13.03 3.88
CA ASP A 490 24.43 -12.02 3.18
C ASP A 490 23.43 -12.67 2.23
N ALA A 491 23.87 -13.62 1.40
CA ALA A 491 23.01 -14.31 0.46
C ALA A 491 21.89 -15.08 1.16
N LEU A 492 22.19 -15.76 2.27
CA LEU A 492 21.21 -16.45 3.11
C LEU A 492 20.31 -15.50 3.93
N GLU A 493 20.66 -14.21 4.07
CA GLU A 493 19.84 -13.17 4.70
C GLU A 493 19.06 -12.31 3.70
N LYS A 494 19.46 -12.25 2.42
CA LYS A 494 18.87 -11.40 1.37
C LYS A 494 18.10 -12.16 0.28
N PHE A 495 18.33 -13.46 0.10
CA PHE A 495 17.73 -14.23 -0.99
C PHE A 495 17.11 -15.54 -0.48
N ASP A 496 15.88 -15.84 -0.91
CA ASP A 496 15.12 -17.01 -0.48
C ASP A 496 15.67 -18.28 -1.17
N VAL A 497 16.83 -18.73 -0.73
CA VAL A 497 17.58 -19.88 -1.25
C VAL A 497 17.92 -20.82 -0.11
N ASP A 498 17.85 -22.13 -0.34
CA ASP A 498 18.09 -23.11 0.73
C ASP A 498 19.56 -23.11 1.19
N ASN A 499 20.49 -22.73 0.29
CA ASN A 499 21.94 -22.78 0.47
C ASN A 499 22.58 -21.62 -0.30
N ALA A 500 23.59 -20.98 0.29
CA ALA A 500 24.59 -20.20 -0.44
C ALA A 500 25.97 -20.87 -0.31
N ARG A 501 26.80 -20.80 -1.35
CA ARG A 501 28.13 -21.43 -1.43
C ARG A 501 29.10 -20.57 -2.24
N TYR A 502 30.40 -20.83 -2.16
CA TYR A 502 31.40 -20.22 -3.04
C TYR A 502 31.44 -20.88 -4.42
N ALA A 503 31.65 -20.07 -5.47
CA ALA A 503 31.67 -20.46 -6.88
C ALA A 503 32.64 -21.60 -7.18
N MET A 504 33.82 -21.66 -6.55
CA MET A 504 34.77 -22.78 -6.70
C MET A 504 34.18 -24.17 -6.40
N SER A 505 33.07 -24.25 -5.66
CA SER A 505 32.44 -25.53 -5.30
C SER A 505 31.35 -26.00 -6.28
N LEU A 506 30.95 -25.15 -7.24
CA LEU A 506 29.98 -25.47 -8.28
C LEU A 506 30.36 -26.68 -9.16
N PRO A 507 31.63 -26.85 -9.62
CA PRO A 507 31.98 -27.98 -10.48
C PRO A 507 31.83 -29.34 -9.78
N ASP A 508 32.22 -29.43 -8.51
CA ASP A 508 32.09 -30.65 -7.69
C ASP A 508 30.65 -30.95 -7.32
N ASP A 509 29.84 -29.92 -7.05
CA ASP A 509 28.41 -30.07 -6.76
C ASP A 509 27.63 -30.61 -7.97
N ILE A 510 27.83 -30.02 -9.16
CA ILE A 510 27.17 -30.52 -10.38
C ILE A 510 27.71 -31.91 -10.75
N SER A 511 29.01 -32.16 -10.62
CA SER A 511 29.58 -33.50 -10.82
C SER A 511 29.03 -34.53 -9.85
N THR A 512 28.75 -34.14 -8.60
CA THR A 512 28.12 -35.00 -7.60
C THR A 512 26.64 -35.22 -7.89
N TRP A 513 25.91 -34.19 -8.31
CA TRP A 513 24.54 -34.34 -8.78
C TRP A 513 24.46 -35.28 -9.99
N LEU A 514 25.34 -35.12 -10.97
CA LEU A 514 25.40 -35.97 -12.16
C LEU A 514 25.64 -37.45 -11.84
N ARG A 515 26.40 -37.77 -10.78
CA ARG A 515 26.63 -39.14 -10.28
C ARG A 515 25.46 -39.71 -9.47
N LEU A 516 24.68 -38.86 -8.79
CA LEU A 516 23.62 -39.25 -7.86
C LEU A 516 22.19 -39.10 -8.43
N ARG A 517 22.05 -38.52 -9.63
CA ARG A 517 20.75 -38.36 -10.29
C ARG A 517 20.12 -39.72 -10.62
N LYS A 518 18.79 -39.77 -10.56
CA LYS A 518 18.01 -40.92 -11.03
C LYS A 518 17.71 -40.75 -12.51
N ASP A 519 17.59 -41.88 -13.20
CA ASP A 519 17.04 -42.02 -14.54
C ASP A 519 17.73 -41.10 -15.58
N ASP A 520 16.94 -40.56 -16.49
CA ASP A 520 17.28 -39.70 -17.64
C ASP A 520 17.45 -38.21 -17.30
N ALA A 521 17.49 -37.84 -16.01
CA ALA A 521 17.49 -36.44 -15.61
C ALA A 521 18.64 -35.63 -16.23
N GLN A 522 18.29 -34.51 -16.89
CA GLN A 522 19.22 -33.60 -17.56
C GLN A 522 19.51 -32.35 -16.70
N ILE A 523 20.61 -31.64 -17.04
CA ILE A 523 20.81 -30.25 -16.65
C ILE A 523 20.03 -29.39 -17.64
N ILE A 524 19.23 -28.47 -17.14
CA ILE A 524 18.32 -27.62 -17.91
C ILE A 524 18.89 -26.20 -17.91
N ILE A 525 19.31 -25.70 -19.07
CA ILE A 525 19.97 -24.40 -19.22
C ILE A 525 19.16 -23.48 -20.13
N LEU A 526 19.31 -22.16 -19.93
CA LEU A 526 18.49 -21.18 -20.65
C LEU A 526 18.84 -21.08 -22.14
N HIS A 527 20.13 -21.09 -22.46
CA HIS A 527 20.68 -20.98 -23.82
C HIS A 527 21.90 -21.92 -23.98
N PRO A 528 22.23 -22.42 -25.19
CA PRO A 528 23.31 -23.40 -25.42
C PRO A 528 24.74 -22.96 -25.01
N GLU A 529 24.97 -21.66 -24.88
CA GLU A 529 26.20 -21.03 -24.41
C GLU A 529 26.24 -20.84 -22.88
N HIS A 530 25.10 -20.93 -22.18
CA HIS A 530 25.01 -20.84 -20.72
C HIS A 530 25.27 -22.20 -20.05
N ARG A 531 26.40 -22.83 -20.39
CA ARG A 531 26.81 -24.13 -19.84
C ARG A 531 27.33 -23.98 -18.41
N PRO A 532 27.19 -25.03 -17.57
CA PRO A 532 27.93 -25.09 -16.31
C PRO A 532 29.43 -25.22 -16.57
N PRO A 533 30.31 -24.77 -15.65
CA PRO A 533 31.76 -24.85 -15.79
C PRO A 533 32.29 -26.26 -15.49
N ILE A 534 31.77 -27.26 -16.21
CA ILE A 534 32.22 -28.66 -16.20
C ILE A 534 32.23 -29.21 -17.63
N ASP A 535 33.13 -30.15 -17.90
CA ASP A 535 33.03 -30.98 -19.10
C ASP A 535 31.80 -31.90 -18.98
N CYS A 536 30.84 -31.74 -19.88
CA CYS A 536 29.58 -32.47 -19.87
C CYS A 536 29.07 -32.73 -21.30
N ALA A 537 28.68 -33.98 -21.55
CA ALA A 537 28.21 -34.43 -22.86
C ALA A 537 26.90 -33.72 -23.25
N GLN A 538 26.74 -33.43 -24.55
CA GLN A 538 25.67 -32.57 -25.06
C GLN A 538 24.26 -33.14 -24.80
N GLU A 539 24.16 -34.46 -24.73
CA GLU A 539 22.95 -35.24 -24.46
C GLU A 539 22.45 -35.05 -23.01
N LEU A 540 23.29 -34.54 -22.12
CA LEU A 540 22.94 -34.23 -20.73
C LEU A 540 22.31 -32.83 -20.56
N LEU A 541 22.23 -32.03 -21.63
CA LEU A 541 21.76 -30.65 -21.61
C LEU A 541 20.39 -30.50 -22.30
N GLU A 542 19.39 -30.04 -21.55
CA GLU A 542 18.13 -29.51 -22.09
C GLU A 542 18.30 -27.99 -22.31
N THR A 543 17.81 -27.48 -23.45
CA THR A 543 18.03 -26.07 -23.87
C THR A 543 16.78 -25.38 -24.45
N GLN A 544 15.67 -26.09 -24.62
CA GLN A 544 14.51 -25.63 -25.39
C GLN A 544 13.33 -25.22 -24.51
N ARG A 545 13.14 -25.86 -23.34
CA ARG A 545 11.91 -25.70 -22.55
C ARG A 545 12.02 -24.67 -21.44
N LEU A 546 13.23 -24.35 -20.96
CA LEU A 546 13.40 -23.39 -19.85
C LEU A 546 12.96 -21.98 -20.23
N LEU A 547 13.37 -21.48 -21.41
CA LEU A 547 13.07 -20.11 -21.83
C LEU A 547 11.54 -19.84 -21.94
N PRO A 548 10.72 -20.67 -22.61
CA PRO A 548 9.26 -20.54 -22.56
C PRO A 548 8.68 -20.59 -21.14
N ALA A 549 9.14 -21.52 -20.29
CA ALA A 549 8.65 -21.65 -18.92
C ALA A 549 8.95 -20.41 -18.06
N MET A 550 10.13 -19.80 -18.23
CA MET A 550 10.50 -18.56 -17.55
C MET A 550 9.75 -17.34 -18.09
N ASN A 551 9.49 -17.26 -19.40
CA ASN A 551 8.66 -16.22 -20.00
C ASN A 551 7.22 -16.29 -19.47
N SER A 552 6.65 -17.49 -19.43
CA SER A 552 5.32 -17.77 -18.87
C SER A 552 5.23 -17.51 -17.36
N SER A 553 6.37 -17.52 -16.66
CA SER A 553 6.46 -17.18 -15.23
C SER A 553 6.60 -15.68 -14.97
N ARG A 554 7.34 -14.94 -15.82
CA ARG A 554 7.52 -13.48 -15.68
C ARG A 554 6.34 -12.66 -16.20
N GLY A 555 5.59 -13.15 -17.19
CA GLY A 555 4.44 -12.43 -17.76
C GLY A 555 3.36 -12.09 -16.71
N VAL A 556 3.08 -13.03 -15.80
CA VAL A 556 2.14 -12.88 -14.67
C VAL A 556 2.95 -12.69 -13.38
N LYS A 557 2.85 -11.51 -12.76
CA LYS A 557 3.65 -11.11 -11.60
C LYS A 557 3.12 -11.75 -10.31
N ASP A 558 3.95 -11.80 -9.27
CA ASP A 558 3.48 -12.00 -7.90
C ASP A 558 3.47 -10.71 -7.07
N ALA A 559 3.02 -10.79 -5.80
CA ALA A 559 2.84 -9.63 -4.95
C ALA A 559 4.13 -8.86 -4.60
N HIS A 560 5.30 -9.52 -4.63
CA HIS A 560 6.60 -8.86 -4.44
C HIS A 560 6.99 -8.11 -5.72
N GLU A 561 6.83 -8.74 -6.88
CA GLU A 561 7.09 -8.13 -8.19
C GLU A 561 6.19 -6.88 -8.43
N ILE A 562 4.91 -6.98 -8.10
CA ILE A 562 3.93 -5.87 -8.19
C ILE A 562 4.35 -4.70 -7.31
N GLU A 563 4.86 -4.96 -6.10
CA GLU A 563 5.26 -3.87 -5.19
C GLU A 563 6.53 -3.16 -5.68
N LEU A 564 7.52 -3.89 -6.23
CA LEU A 564 8.72 -3.25 -6.80
C LEU A 564 8.41 -2.41 -8.04
N ILE A 565 7.54 -2.87 -8.94
CA ILE A 565 7.04 -2.09 -10.09
C ILE A 565 6.22 -0.87 -9.63
N ARG A 566 5.47 -1.00 -8.52
CA ARG A 566 4.75 0.11 -7.87
C ARG A 566 5.71 1.14 -7.26
N GLN A 567 6.81 0.72 -6.64
CA GLN A 567 7.85 1.65 -6.15
C GLN A 567 8.57 2.35 -7.31
N ALA A 568 8.90 1.63 -8.39
CA ALA A 568 9.43 2.24 -9.61
C ALA A 568 8.49 3.34 -10.16
N ASN A 569 7.18 3.04 -10.24
CA ASN A 569 6.16 4.01 -10.64
C ASN A 569 6.07 5.23 -9.71
N VAL A 570 6.19 5.03 -8.39
CA VAL A 570 6.22 6.13 -7.41
C VAL A 570 7.42 7.05 -7.65
N VAL A 571 8.60 6.49 -7.89
CA VAL A 571 9.81 7.27 -8.17
C VAL A 571 9.71 8.01 -9.52
N SER A 572 9.20 7.36 -10.56
CA SER A 572 8.91 7.98 -11.85
C SER A 572 7.92 9.15 -11.71
N GLY A 573 6.82 8.96 -10.97
CA GLY A 573 5.84 10.03 -10.74
C GLY A 573 6.39 11.23 -9.99
N LEU A 574 7.30 11.00 -9.03
CA LEU A 574 8.04 12.08 -8.35
C LEU A 574 8.97 12.83 -9.32
N ALA A 575 9.67 12.12 -10.20
CA ALA A 575 10.56 12.72 -11.20
C ALA A 575 9.80 13.52 -12.27
N HIS A 576 8.70 12.98 -12.83
CA HIS A 576 7.78 13.70 -13.73
C HIS A 576 7.19 14.94 -13.05
N THR A 577 6.78 14.84 -11.78
CA THR A 577 6.26 15.98 -11.00
C THR A 577 7.32 17.07 -10.82
N ALA A 578 8.54 16.71 -10.43
CA ALA A 578 9.64 17.66 -10.26
C ALA A 578 9.96 18.42 -11.55
N ILE A 579 9.82 17.78 -12.72
CA ILE A 579 10.03 18.41 -14.03
C ILE A 579 8.90 19.40 -14.34
N LEU A 580 7.64 19.03 -14.11
CA LEU A 580 6.49 19.94 -14.26
C LEU A 580 6.58 21.15 -13.31
N GLU A 581 7.13 20.97 -12.10
CA GLU A 581 7.41 22.07 -11.18
C GLU A 581 8.52 23.01 -11.67
N ASN A 582 9.46 22.54 -12.50
CA ASN A 582 10.66 23.30 -12.89
C ASN A 582 10.75 23.66 -14.38
N ILE A 583 9.82 23.20 -15.23
CA ILE A 583 9.88 23.38 -16.70
C ILE A 583 10.04 24.84 -17.14
N GLY A 584 9.40 25.79 -16.44
CA GLY A 584 9.52 27.23 -16.70
C GLY A 584 10.88 27.86 -16.38
N GLN A 585 11.82 27.10 -15.80
CA GLN A 585 13.23 27.48 -15.60
C GLN A 585 14.19 26.74 -16.54
N MET A 586 13.71 25.72 -17.24
CA MET A 586 14.51 24.89 -18.14
C MET A 586 14.62 25.56 -19.52
N THR A 587 15.70 25.27 -20.22
CA THR A 587 16.08 25.90 -21.50
C THR A 587 16.19 24.90 -22.65
N ASN A 588 16.50 23.65 -22.34
CA ASN A 588 16.83 22.60 -23.30
C ASN A 588 16.42 21.21 -22.78
N GLU A 589 16.42 20.23 -23.67
CA GLU A 589 16.02 18.84 -23.39
C GLU A 589 16.94 18.11 -22.38
N SER A 590 18.21 18.53 -22.22
CA SER A 590 19.14 17.94 -21.24
C SER A 590 18.80 18.33 -19.80
N ASP A 591 18.25 19.54 -19.59
CA ASP A 591 17.82 20.01 -18.25
C ASP A 591 16.75 19.07 -17.65
N ILE A 592 15.85 18.59 -18.50
CA ILE A 592 14.80 17.62 -18.16
C ILE A 592 15.41 16.27 -17.77
N ALA A 593 16.27 15.71 -18.62
CA ALA A 593 16.90 14.42 -18.37
C ALA A 593 17.78 14.44 -17.11
N ALA A 594 18.49 15.54 -16.86
CA ALA A 594 19.29 15.75 -15.66
C ALA A 594 18.44 15.81 -14.38
N LEU A 595 17.28 16.49 -14.41
CA LEU A 595 16.38 16.53 -13.25
C LEU A 595 15.68 15.19 -13.02
N PHE A 596 15.33 14.45 -14.07
CA PHE A 596 14.79 13.09 -13.94
C PHE A 596 15.80 12.17 -13.24
N LEU A 597 17.03 12.08 -13.78
CA LEU A 597 18.15 11.32 -13.19
C LEU A 597 18.39 11.67 -11.72
N LYS A 598 18.56 12.96 -11.42
CA LYS A 598 18.74 13.46 -10.05
C LYS A 598 17.61 12.98 -9.14
N THR A 599 16.35 13.07 -9.58
CA THR A 599 15.20 12.75 -8.76
C THR A 599 15.08 11.25 -8.50
N SER A 600 15.30 10.40 -9.52
CA SER A 600 15.33 8.93 -9.34
C SER A 600 16.43 8.51 -8.35
N ILE A 601 17.66 9.01 -8.55
CA ILE A 601 18.82 8.72 -7.68
C ILE A 601 18.50 9.09 -6.22
N THR A 602 17.92 10.27 -5.97
CA THR A 602 17.60 10.71 -4.59
C THR A 602 16.48 9.91 -3.92
N HIS A 603 15.70 9.12 -4.66
CA HIS A 603 14.63 8.27 -4.13
C HIS A 603 14.96 6.76 -4.22
N GLY A 604 16.22 6.40 -4.51
CA GLY A 604 16.71 5.02 -4.45
C GLY A 604 16.66 4.22 -5.76
N ALA A 605 16.29 4.84 -6.88
CA ALA A 605 16.42 4.27 -8.22
C ALA A 605 17.58 4.97 -8.96
N PRO A 606 18.84 4.50 -8.82
CA PRO A 606 19.97 5.12 -9.52
C PRO A 606 19.99 4.80 -11.02
N GLU A 607 19.46 3.63 -11.38
CA GLU A 607 19.29 3.18 -12.76
C GLU A 607 17.90 3.56 -13.28
N GLN A 608 17.80 3.77 -14.60
CA GLN A 608 16.54 3.97 -15.29
C GLN A 608 16.22 2.73 -16.12
N ALA A 609 14.92 2.43 -16.32
CA ALA A 609 14.49 1.22 -17.00
C ALA A 609 14.90 1.19 -18.49
N TYR A 610 15.11 2.37 -19.06
CA TYR A 610 15.56 2.64 -20.42
C TYR A 610 16.21 4.04 -20.48
N GLY A 611 16.78 4.37 -21.64
CA GLY A 611 17.31 5.72 -21.87
C GLY A 611 16.17 6.74 -21.97
N ILE A 612 16.18 7.75 -21.11
CA ILE A 612 15.22 8.87 -21.10
C ILE A 612 15.03 9.45 -22.49
N ILE A 613 13.79 9.75 -22.85
CA ILE A 613 13.38 10.41 -24.09
C ILE A 613 12.76 11.76 -23.70
N ALA A 614 13.53 12.84 -23.81
CA ALA A 614 13.09 14.20 -23.55
C ALA A 614 12.98 14.95 -24.88
N ALA A 615 11.86 14.78 -25.58
CA ALA A 615 11.69 15.27 -26.94
C ALA A 615 10.86 16.57 -26.99
N SER A 616 11.37 17.63 -27.62
CA SER A 616 10.66 18.91 -27.77
C SER A 616 10.24 19.21 -29.22
N GLY A 617 9.02 19.75 -29.40
CA GLY A 617 8.48 20.12 -30.72
C GLY A 617 8.52 18.96 -31.73
N GLU A 618 9.07 19.20 -32.93
CA GLU A 618 9.13 18.15 -33.97
C GLU A 618 9.88 16.87 -33.54
N ASN A 619 10.77 16.93 -32.54
CA ASN A 619 11.47 15.75 -32.01
C ASN A 619 10.51 14.71 -31.44
N ILE A 620 9.33 15.12 -30.93
CA ILE A 620 8.29 14.23 -30.38
C ILE A 620 7.82 13.21 -31.42
N ALA A 621 7.90 13.54 -32.71
CA ALA A 621 7.57 12.62 -33.80
C ALA A 621 8.62 11.51 -34.03
N THR A 622 9.69 11.45 -33.24
CA THR A 622 10.72 10.40 -33.23
C THR A 622 10.57 9.58 -31.94
N LEU A 623 9.92 8.42 -32.03
CA LEU A 623 9.42 7.68 -30.85
C LEU A 623 10.49 7.42 -29.78
N HIS A 624 11.65 6.90 -30.18
CA HIS A 624 12.82 6.67 -29.30
C HIS A 624 13.87 7.76 -29.52
N TYR A 625 13.54 9.00 -29.18
CA TYR A 625 14.43 10.14 -29.34
C TYR A 625 15.49 10.18 -28.22
N MET A 626 16.75 9.92 -28.57
CA MET A 626 17.83 9.72 -27.60
C MET A 626 18.88 10.85 -27.52
N LYS A 627 18.75 11.95 -28.29
CA LYS A 627 19.77 13.01 -28.26
C LYS A 627 19.67 13.89 -27.00
N ASN A 628 18.44 14.24 -26.62
CA ASN A 628 18.07 15.07 -25.47
C ASN A 628 18.94 16.32 -25.28
N ASN A 629 19.19 17.08 -26.35
CA ASN A 629 20.21 18.14 -26.35
C ASN A 629 19.86 19.37 -27.20
N GLU A 630 18.61 19.52 -27.62
CA GLU A 630 18.18 20.71 -28.36
C GLU A 630 17.52 21.74 -27.44
N ASP A 631 17.77 23.02 -27.72
CA ASP A 631 17.12 24.14 -27.06
C ASP A 631 15.62 24.16 -27.37
N PHE A 632 14.81 24.54 -26.40
CA PHE A 632 13.35 24.65 -26.58
C PHE A 632 12.98 25.73 -27.60
N GLY A 633 13.57 26.93 -27.50
CA GLY A 633 13.19 28.08 -28.34
C GLY A 633 11.68 28.33 -28.31
N ASP A 634 11.07 28.47 -29.49
CA ASP A 634 9.62 28.67 -29.66
C ASP A 634 8.82 27.34 -29.75
N ARG A 635 9.38 26.19 -29.35
CA ARG A 635 8.69 24.88 -29.43
C ARG A 635 7.52 24.84 -28.43
N PRO A 636 6.33 24.32 -28.81
CA PRO A 636 5.14 24.37 -27.95
C PRO A 636 5.16 23.35 -26.81
N LEU A 637 5.57 22.11 -27.11
CA LEU A 637 5.43 20.95 -26.23
C LEU A 637 6.77 20.25 -25.99
N VAL A 638 6.86 19.58 -24.84
CA VAL A 638 7.75 18.45 -24.59
C VAL A 638 6.91 17.18 -24.42
N CYS A 639 7.37 16.08 -25.02
CA CYS A 639 7.01 14.73 -24.63
C CYS A 639 8.19 14.16 -23.84
N LEU A 640 8.00 14.00 -22.53
CA LEU A 640 8.92 13.28 -21.66
C LEU A 640 8.43 11.85 -21.52
N ASP A 641 9.23 10.92 -22.01
CA ASP A 641 9.07 9.48 -21.83
C ASP A 641 10.27 9.01 -21.00
N ALA A 642 10.01 8.63 -19.75
CA ALA A 642 11.02 8.27 -18.78
C ALA A 642 10.46 7.47 -17.59
N GLY A 643 11.04 6.30 -17.34
CA GLY A 643 10.71 5.39 -16.24
C GLY A 643 11.94 4.97 -15.44
N ALA A 644 11.81 5.00 -14.11
CA ALA A 644 12.82 4.56 -13.16
C ALA A 644 12.88 3.03 -13.05
N GLU A 645 14.05 2.51 -12.66
CA GLU A 645 14.25 1.09 -12.32
C GLU A 645 14.51 0.93 -10.82
N PHE A 646 13.58 0.30 -10.11
CA PHE A 646 13.68 0.04 -8.67
C PHE A 646 13.93 -1.44 -8.41
N GLU A 647 15.07 -1.77 -7.80
CA GLU A 647 15.53 -3.15 -7.55
C GLU A 647 15.39 -4.08 -8.79
N CYS A 648 15.91 -3.62 -9.94
CA CYS A 648 15.81 -4.29 -11.25
C CYS A 648 14.41 -4.38 -11.89
N TYR A 649 13.35 -3.89 -11.24
CA TYR A 649 12.01 -3.78 -11.83
C TYR A 649 11.78 -2.41 -12.45
N ALA A 650 11.32 -2.42 -13.69
CA ALA A 650 11.00 -1.23 -14.47
C ALA A 650 9.66 -0.60 -14.05
N SER A 651 9.53 0.68 -14.38
CA SER A 651 8.27 1.35 -14.69
C SER A 651 8.39 2.01 -16.06
N ASP A 652 7.27 2.33 -16.70
CA ASP A 652 7.25 3.01 -17.98
C ASP A 652 6.18 4.12 -17.98
N VAL A 653 6.60 5.35 -18.29
CA VAL A 653 5.79 6.56 -18.06
C VAL A 653 6.12 7.67 -19.05
N THR A 654 5.21 7.91 -19.99
CA THR A 654 5.20 9.10 -20.85
C THR A 654 4.20 10.16 -20.40
N ARG A 655 4.65 11.42 -20.39
CA ARG A 655 3.85 12.64 -20.22
C ARG A 655 4.22 13.67 -21.29
N THR A 656 3.23 14.12 -22.06
CA THR A 656 3.35 15.31 -22.91
C THR A 656 2.79 16.53 -22.20
N PHE A 657 3.49 17.67 -22.24
CA PHE A 657 3.08 18.92 -21.56
C PHE A 657 3.63 20.18 -22.25
N PRO A 658 3.05 21.37 -22.00
CA PRO A 658 3.56 22.64 -22.51
C PRO A 658 4.95 23.00 -21.96
N ILE A 659 5.78 23.62 -22.79
CA ILE A 659 6.99 24.32 -22.32
C ILE A 659 6.61 25.65 -21.64
N SER A 660 5.47 26.23 -22.00
CA SER A 660 5.01 27.53 -21.50
C SER A 660 4.59 27.51 -20.02
N CYS A 661 5.24 28.37 -19.23
CA CYS A 661 5.00 28.61 -17.81
C CYS A 661 3.59 29.16 -17.44
N THR A 662 2.69 29.35 -18.42
CA THR A 662 1.31 29.77 -18.19
C THR A 662 0.44 28.68 -17.53
N GLY A 663 0.83 27.41 -17.64
CA GLY A 663 -0.04 26.28 -17.29
C GLY A 663 -1.31 26.26 -18.14
N GLU A 664 -1.19 26.64 -19.41
CA GLU A 664 -2.22 26.58 -20.45
C GLU A 664 -1.61 25.94 -21.72
N TRP A 665 -2.46 25.46 -22.63
CA TRP A 665 -1.99 24.91 -23.90
C TRP A 665 -1.51 26.02 -24.85
N PRO A 666 -0.35 25.87 -25.50
CA PRO A 666 0.28 26.95 -26.27
C PRO A 666 -0.41 27.22 -27.62
N THR A 667 -1.08 26.22 -28.19
CA THR A 667 -1.89 26.33 -29.41
C THR A 667 -3.16 25.49 -29.31
N PRO A 668 -4.22 25.80 -30.07
CA PRO A 668 -5.38 24.92 -30.24
C PRO A 668 -4.97 23.53 -30.74
N GLU A 669 -4.06 23.47 -31.71
CA GLU A 669 -3.55 22.22 -32.28
C GLU A 669 -2.87 21.31 -31.22
N ALA A 670 -2.12 21.90 -30.28
CA ALA A 670 -1.51 21.16 -29.17
C ALA A 670 -2.57 20.63 -28.19
N ARG A 671 -3.53 21.48 -27.77
CA ARG A 671 -4.64 21.08 -26.90
C ARG A 671 -5.47 19.95 -27.52
N ASP A 672 -5.85 20.11 -28.78
CA ASP A 672 -6.87 19.26 -29.39
C ASP A 672 -6.32 17.87 -29.73
N ILE A 673 -5.01 17.75 -30.03
CA ILE A 673 -4.32 16.45 -30.10
C ILE A 673 -4.11 15.85 -28.71
N TYR A 674 -3.84 16.66 -27.68
CA TYR A 674 -3.72 16.14 -26.32
C TYR A 674 -5.03 15.51 -25.83
N LEU A 675 -6.15 16.22 -25.98
CA LEU A 675 -7.48 15.71 -25.62
C LEU A 675 -7.87 14.47 -26.44
N ALA A 676 -7.41 14.36 -27.69
CA ALA A 676 -7.62 13.17 -28.51
C ALA A 676 -6.87 11.95 -27.94
N VAL A 677 -5.61 12.10 -27.55
CA VAL A 677 -4.80 11.02 -26.96
C VAL A 677 -5.25 10.70 -25.54
N GLU A 678 -5.67 11.69 -24.75
CA GLU A 678 -6.27 11.51 -23.43
C GLU A 678 -7.56 10.67 -23.52
N ARG A 679 -8.43 10.94 -24.51
CA ARG A 679 -9.60 10.11 -24.81
C ARG A 679 -9.20 8.68 -25.21
N MET A 680 -8.21 8.52 -26.10
CA MET A 680 -7.69 7.19 -26.47
C MET A 680 -7.25 6.42 -25.22
N GLN A 681 -6.52 7.06 -24.30
CA GLN A 681 -5.98 6.41 -23.10
C GLN A 681 -7.08 6.06 -22.09
N GLU A 682 -7.98 7.00 -21.79
CA GLU A 682 -9.06 6.73 -20.84
C GLU A 682 -9.99 5.60 -21.31
N GLU A 683 -10.39 5.59 -22.59
CA GLU A 683 -11.27 4.55 -23.11
C GLU A 683 -10.59 3.18 -23.17
N THR A 684 -9.28 3.14 -23.47
CA THR A 684 -8.53 1.87 -23.54
C THR A 684 -8.21 1.30 -22.16
N ILE A 685 -7.78 2.12 -21.20
CA ILE A 685 -7.59 1.72 -19.80
C ILE A 685 -8.88 1.08 -19.24
N ARG A 686 -10.06 1.67 -19.53
CA ARG A 686 -11.38 1.14 -19.10
C ARG A 686 -11.73 -0.24 -19.68
N LEU A 687 -11.00 -0.74 -20.69
CA LEU A 687 -11.18 -2.08 -21.27
C LEU A 687 -10.21 -3.13 -20.70
N VAL A 688 -9.18 -2.72 -19.95
CA VAL A 688 -8.18 -3.64 -19.36
C VAL A 688 -8.82 -4.45 -18.22
N LYS A 689 -8.86 -5.78 -18.38
CA LYS A 689 -9.31 -6.77 -17.39
C LYS A 689 -9.02 -8.20 -17.86
N PRO A 690 -9.12 -9.22 -16.99
CA PRO A 690 -8.92 -10.62 -17.39
C PRO A 690 -9.83 -11.07 -18.53
N GLY A 691 -9.29 -11.89 -19.43
CA GLY A 691 -10.02 -12.45 -20.58
C GLY A 691 -10.23 -11.50 -21.76
N VAL A 692 -9.71 -10.26 -21.71
CA VAL A 692 -9.67 -9.35 -22.85
C VAL A 692 -8.38 -9.55 -23.65
N ARG A 693 -8.45 -9.49 -24.99
CA ARG A 693 -7.26 -9.46 -25.85
C ARG A 693 -6.75 -8.03 -25.94
N PHE A 694 -5.49 -7.80 -25.57
CA PHE A 694 -4.92 -6.45 -25.62
C PHE A 694 -4.87 -5.87 -27.04
N ARG A 695 -4.70 -6.71 -28.07
CA ARG A 695 -4.87 -6.34 -29.48
C ARG A 695 -6.24 -5.73 -29.81
N ASP A 696 -7.32 -6.19 -29.18
CA ASP A 696 -8.66 -5.64 -29.41
C ASP A 696 -8.78 -4.25 -28.76
N VAL A 697 -8.08 -4.02 -27.64
CA VAL A 697 -7.95 -2.70 -27.00
C VAL A 697 -7.12 -1.74 -27.87
N HIS A 698 -6.01 -2.18 -28.49
CA HIS A 698 -5.29 -1.39 -29.51
C HIS A 698 -6.18 -1.05 -30.72
N THR A 699 -7.04 -1.98 -31.14
CA THR A 699 -8.00 -1.75 -32.23
C THR A 699 -9.02 -0.67 -31.85
N HIS A 700 -9.45 -0.61 -30.58
CA HIS A 700 -10.26 0.48 -30.04
C HIS A 700 -9.51 1.82 -30.03
N ALA A 701 -8.24 1.83 -29.59
CA ALA A 701 -7.38 3.03 -29.62
C ALA A 701 -7.29 3.63 -31.02
N ALA A 702 -7.02 2.80 -32.02
CA ALA A 702 -6.93 3.22 -33.42
C ALA A 702 -8.28 3.73 -33.97
N LEU A 703 -9.41 3.15 -33.55
CA LEU A 703 -10.74 3.66 -33.89
C LEU A 703 -10.96 5.06 -33.32
N VAL A 704 -10.65 5.29 -32.04
CA VAL A 704 -10.76 6.62 -31.41
C VAL A 704 -9.84 7.63 -32.10
N ALA A 705 -8.61 7.26 -32.44
CA ALA A 705 -7.70 8.11 -33.21
C ALA A 705 -8.32 8.54 -34.57
N VAL A 706 -8.97 7.63 -35.30
CA VAL A 706 -9.66 7.96 -36.56
C VAL A 706 -10.86 8.88 -36.33
N GLU A 707 -11.63 8.69 -35.26
CA GLU A 707 -12.74 9.59 -34.91
C GLU A 707 -12.26 11.02 -34.64
N GLU A 708 -11.21 11.21 -33.83
CA GLU A 708 -10.69 12.54 -33.50
C GLU A 708 -10.00 13.19 -34.71
N LEU A 709 -9.15 12.46 -35.44
CA LEU A 709 -8.48 13.00 -36.64
C LEU A 709 -9.46 13.34 -37.77
N LEU A 710 -10.66 12.74 -37.81
CA LEU A 710 -11.77 13.18 -38.66
C LEU A 710 -12.40 14.50 -38.18
N LYS A 711 -12.63 14.67 -36.87
CA LYS A 711 -13.17 15.93 -36.30
C LYS A 711 -12.21 17.10 -36.54
N LEU A 712 -10.92 16.87 -36.32
CA LEU A 712 -9.83 17.84 -36.53
C LEU A 712 -9.52 18.09 -38.02
N GLY A 713 -10.10 17.29 -38.92
CA GLY A 713 -9.95 17.44 -40.37
C GLY A 713 -8.62 16.94 -40.93
N VAL A 714 -7.78 16.27 -40.13
CA VAL A 714 -6.55 15.60 -40.57
C VAL A 714 -6.88 14.44 -41.53
N PHE A 715 -8.03 13.79 -41.33
CA PHE A 715 -8.66 12.95 -42.36
C PHE A 715 -9.74 13.73 -43.11
N LYS A 716 -9.77 13.58 -44.43
CA LYS A 716 -10.67 14.31 -45.34
C LYS A 716 -12.13 13.95 -45.08
N LYS A 717 -12.95 14.99 -44.91
CA LYS A 717 -14.41 14.91 -44.78
C LYS A 717 -15.02 14.19 -45.99
N GLY A 718 -15.87 13.20 -45.73
CA GLY A 718 -16.43 12.29 -46.74
C GLY A 718 -15.83 10.89 -46.72
N SER A 719 -14.69 10.69 -46.04
CA SER A 719 -14.16 9.35 -45.72
C SER A 719 -14.88 8.76 -44.51
N SER A 720 -15.27 7.48 -44.54
CA SER A 720 -15.81 6.81 -43.35
C SER A 720 -14.70 6.26 -42.44
N VAL A 721 -14.99 6.11 -41.14
CA VAL A 721 -14.09 5.49 -40.14
C VAL A 721 -13.64 4.11 -40.63
N SER A 722 -14.56 3.29 -41.13
CA SER A 722 -14.29 1.94 -41.64
C SER A 722 -13.33 1.93 -42.83
N GLU A 723 -13.46 2.87 -43.78
CA GLU A 723 -12.52 2.95 -44.92
C GLU A 723 -11.12 3.37 -44.49
N ILE A 724 -11.00 4.31 -43.55
CA ILE A 724 -9.72 4.76 -43.01
C ILE A 724 -9.02 3.61 -42.28
N MET A 725 -9.75 2.92 -41.39
CA MET A 725 -9.26 1.75 -40.66
C MET A 725 -8.83 0.62 -41.60
N LEU A 726 -9.68 0.22 -42.55
CA LEU A 726 -9.36 -0.83 -43.54
C LEU A 726 -8.21 -0.47 -44.48
N SER A 727 -7.94 0.82 -44.70
CA SER A 727 -6.82 1.27 -45.51
C SER A 727 -5.47 1.29 -44.78
N GLY A 728 -5.48 1.18 -43.45
CA GLY A 728 -4.30 1.36 -42.61
C GLY A 728 -3.80 2.81 -42.51
N ALA A 729 -4.52 3.82 -43.03
CA ALA A 729 -4.07 5.21 -43.02
C ALA A 729 -3.82 5.79 -41.62
N VAL A 730 -4.42 5.20 -40.58
CA VAL A 730 -4.18 5.54 -39.17
C VAL A 730 -2.75 5.24 -38.71
N SER A 731 -2.06 4.24 -39.27
CA SER A 731 -0.69 3.89 -38.85
C SER A 731 0.38 4.91 -39.29
N VAL A 732 0.02 5.93 -40.07
CA VAL A 732 0.86 7.11 -40.33
C VAL A 732 0.93 8.01 -39.09
N PHE A 733 -0.13 8.03 -38.28
CA PHE A 733 -0.27 8.91 -37.11
C PHE A 733 -0.12 8.16 -35.79
N PHE A 734 -0.54 6.89 -35.72
CA PHE A 734 -0.33 5.99 -34.57
C PHE A 734 0.45 4.74 -35.04
N PRO A 735 1.79 4.82 -35.15
CA PRO A 735 2.62 3.81 -35.82
C PRO A 735 3.12 2.65 -34.94
N HIS A 736 2.89 2.69 -33.62
CA HIS A 736 3.40 1.72 -32.64
C HIS A 736 2.28 0.88 -32.01
N GLY A 737 2.60 0.11 -30.96
CA GLY A 737 1.60 -0.65 -30.21
C GLY A 737 0.71 0.26 -29.36
N LEU A 738 -0.24 -0.34 -28.64
CA LEU A 738 -0.87 0.33 -27.49
C LEU A 738 -0.09 0.09 -26.19
N GLY A 739 0.92 -0.78 -26.23
CA GLY A 739 1.72 -1.16 -25.07
C GLY A 739 2.27 -2.57 -25.13
N HIS A 740 3.00 -2.91 -24.09
CA HIS A 740 3.75 -4.15 -23.86
C HIS A 740 3.66 -4.52 -22.38
N HIS A 741 4.20 -5.68 -22.00
CA HIS A 741 4.38 -5.98 -20.57
C HIS A 741 5.50 -5.13 -19.97
N VAL A 742 5.38 -4.83 -18.68
CA VAL A 742 6.44 -4.24 -17.85
C VAL A 742 6.75 -5.18 -16.69
N GLY A 743 8.00 -5.22 -16.25
CA GLY A 743 8.50 -6.12 -15.21
C GLY A 743 10.00 -5.97 -15.00
N LEU A 744 10.77 -7.05 -15.09
CA LEU A 744 12.24 -6.99 -14.97
C LEU A 744 12.95 -6.34 -16.17
N GLU A 745 12.23 -6.08 -17.25
CA GLU A 745 12.65 -5.16 -18.32
C GLU A 745 11.47 -4.22 -18.60
N VAL A 746 11.72 -3.08 -19.25
CA VAL A 746 10.67 -2.18 -19.74
C VAL A 746 9.75 -2.88 -20.74
N HIS A 747 10.33 -3.51 -21.77
CA HIS A 747 9.64 -4.42 -22.68
C HIS A 747 9.76 -5.85 -22.13
N ASP A 748 8.97 -6.18 -21.10
CA ASP A 748 9.07 -7.45 -20.40
C ASP A 748 8.58 -8.66 -21.24
N VAL A 749 9.07 -9.83 -20.85
CA VAL A 749 8.90 -11.07 -21.60
C VAL A 749 7.52 -11.69 -21.40
N SER A 750 7.07 -12.42 -22.42
CA SER A 750 5.82 -13.17 -22.41
C SER A 750 5.97 -14.46 -23.21
N GLU A 751 5.12 -15.45 -22.92
CA GLU A 751 5.03 -16.67 -23.71
C GLU A 751 4.36 -16.40 -25.08
N HIS A 752 3.37 -15.49 -25.10
CA HIS A 752 2.67 -15.02 -26.30
C HIS A 752 2.55 -13.49 -26.25
N SER A 753 2.80 -12.81 -27.38
CA SER A 753 2.71 -11.34 -27.44
C SER A 753 1.26 -10.86 -27.28
N VAL A 754 1.03 -9.96 -26.31
CA VAL A 754 -0.25 -9.26 -26.09
C VAL A 754 -0.78 -8.53 -27.33
N MET A 755 0.13 -8.05 -28.19
CA MET A 755 -0.19 -7.37 -29.45
C MET A 755 -0.28 -8.30 -30.68
N ALA A 756 0.00 -9.60 -30.52
CA ALA A 756 0.12 -10.60 -31.59
C ALA A 756 1.15 -10.27 -32.70
N SER A 757 2.16 -9.45 -32.40
CA SER A 757 3.27 -9.14 -33.31
C SER A 757 4.21 -10.33 -33.47
N GLY A 758 3.78 -11.34 -34.24
CA GLY A 758 4.59 -12.50 -34.58
C GLY A 758 5.90 -12.09 -35.25
N LEU A 759 7.02 -12.30 -34.56
CA LEU A 759 8.36 -11.90 -35.00
C LEU A 759 8.83 -12.72 -36.21
N ASN A 760 8.38 -12.33 -37.40
CA ASN A 760 9.00 -12.73 -38.67
C ASN A 760 9.85 -11.54 -39.17
N PRO A 761 11.20 -11.58 -39.01
CA PRO A 761 12.07 -10.45 -39.35
C PRO A 761 11.97 -9.98 -40.81
N ARG A 762 11.46 -10.83 -41.71
CA ARG A 762 11.26 -10.52 -43.13
C ARG A 762 10.14 -9.50 -43.40
N ASN A 763 9.21 -9.30 -42.46
CA ASN A 763 8.06 -8.40 -42.65
C ASN A 763 8.27 -6.97 -42.11
N ARG A 764 9.47 -6.61 -41.62
CA ARG A 764 9.79 -5.26 -41.09
C ARG A 764 9.65 -4.11 -42.11
N GLY A 765 9.35 -4.38 -43.38
CA GLY A 765 9.21 -3.37 -44.45
C GLY A 765 7.81 -2.79 -44.66
N SER A 766 6.78 -3.22 -43.91
CA SER A 766 5.40 -2.75 -44.10
C SER A 766 4.88 -1.94 -42.91
N PHE A 767 4.65 -0.64 -43.12
CA PHE A 767 3.86 0.22 -42.21
C PHE A 767 2.36 -0.14 -42.21
N LEU A 768 1.91 -1.01 -43.12
CA LEU A 768 0.54 -1.51 -43.17
C LEU A 768 0.47 -2.87 -42.48
N MET A 769 -0.27 -2.94 -41.37
CA MET A 769 -0.53 -4.16 -40.60
C MET A 769 -1.43 -5.10 -41.42
N GLN A 770 -0.85 -6.14 -42.03
CA GLN A 770 -1.61 -7.06 -42.89
C GLN A 770 -2.51 -8.00 -42.07
N SER A 771 -3.76 -8.16 -42.51
CA SER A 771 -4.77 -8.98 -41.85
C SER A 771 -4.86 -10.39 -42.45
N SER A 772 -4.16 -11.35 -41.85
CA SER A 772 -4.43 -12.79 -42.01
C SER A 772 -4.06 -13.57 -40.75
N ASP A 773 -4.90 -14.56 -40.41
CA ASP A 773 -4.80 -15.67 -39.43
C ASP A 773 -4.30 -15.43 -37.99
N ALA A 774 -3.41 -14.47 -37.73
CA ALA A 774 -2.92 -14.10 -36.39
C ALA A 774 -3.98 -13.44 -35.47
N MET A 775 -5.26 -13.42 -35.86
CA MET A 775 -6.35 -12.85 -35.05
C MET A 775 -6.77 -13.72 -33.85
N SER A 776 -6.35 -14.99 -33.81
CA SER A 776 -6.54 -15.88 -32.65
C SER A 776 -5.34 -15.91 -31.69
N ALA A 777 -4.19 -15.35 -32.09
CA ALA A 777 -2.89 -15.58 -31.45
C ALA A 777 -2.44 -14.46 -30.48
N ALA A 778 -3.28 -13.45 -30.24
CA ALA A 778 -3.03 -12.49 -29.16
C ALA A 778 -3.27 -13.16 -27.80
N ALA A 779 -2.38 -12.92 -26.84
CA ALA A 779 -2.62 -13.33 -25.46
C ALA A 779 -3.92 -12.69 -24.92
N LEU A 780 -4.64 -13.46 -24.09
CA LEU A 780 -5.62 -12.87 -23.19
C LEU A 780 -4.86 -12.24 -22.02
N LEU A 781 -5.37 -11.11 -21.52
CA LEU A 781 -4.92 -10.60 -20.23
C LEU A 781 -5.33 -11.57 -19.12
N GLU A 782 -4.42 -11.82 -18.19
CA GLU A 782 -4.62 -12.60 -16.97
C GLU A 782 -4.45 -11.67 -15.76
N GLU A 783 -5.05 -12.01 -14.61
CA GLU A 783 -4.82 -11.30 -13.37
C GLU A 783 -3.32 -11.29 -13.00
N ASN A 784 -2.83 -10.18 -12.45
CA ASN A 784 -1.41 -9.92 -12.17
C ASN A 784 -0.49 -9.80 -13.40
N MET A 785 -1.02 -9.74 -14.63
CA MET A 785 -0.27 -9.11 -15.72
C MET A 785 -0.18 -7.59 -15.48
N ILE A 786 0.97 -7.00 -15.78
CA ILE A 786 1.14 -5.54 -15.89
C ILE A 786 1.47 -5.23 -17.35
N VAL A 787 0.84 -4.19 -17.89
CA VAL A 787 1.06 -3.68 -19.26
C VAL A 787 1.04 -2.14 -19.30
N THR A 788 1.82 -1.54 -20.19
CA THR A 788 1.66 -0.13 -20.55
C THR A 788 0.36 0.11 -21.30
N VAL A 789 -0.21 1.31 -21.17
CA VAL A 789 -1.25 1.81 -22.08
C VAL A 789 -0.82 3.18 -22.61
N GLU A 790 -0.16 3.16 -23.77
CA GLU A 790 0.67 4.23 -24.38
C GLU A 790 0.14 4.79 -25.71
N PRO A 791 -1.15 5.14 -25.87
CA PRO A 791 -1.62 5.72 -27.12
C PRO A 791 -0.86 7.02 -27.46
N GLY A 792 -0.64 7.23 -28.76
CA GLY A 792 -0.02 8.46 -29.25
C GLY A 792 -0.42 8.82 -30.69
N ILE A 793 -0.35 10.10 -30.99
CA ILE A 793 -0.61 10.69 -32.31
C ILE A 793 0.56 11.57 -32.69
N TYR A 794 1.20 11.30 -33.83
CA TYR A 794 2.43 11.97 -34.27
C TYR A 794 2.35 12.46 -35.72
N PHE A 795 3.03 13.56 -35.99
CA PHE A 795 3.07 14.23 -37.29
C PHE A 795 4.47 14.11 -37.90
N ASN A 796 4.98 12.88 -38.04
CA ASN A 796 6.34 12.65 -38.53
C ASN A 796 6.48 13.05 -40.02
N ARG A 797 7.33 14.04 -40.31
CA ARG A 797 7.58 14.55 -41.67
C ARG A 797 8.02 13.47 -42.66
N LEU A 798 8.77 12.46 -42.24
CA LEU A 798 9.23 11.37 -43.12
C LEU A 798 8.08 10.39 -43.42
N ALA A 799 7.32 10.00 -42.39
CA ALA A 799 6.14 9.15 -42.55
C ALA A 799 5.09 9.81 -43.45
N LEU A 800 4.83 11.10 -43.26
CA LEU A 800 3.88 11.87 -44.07
C LEU A 800 4.37 12.11 -45.51
N LYS A 801 5.68 12.37 -45.71
CA LYS A 801 6.30 12.41 -47.05
C LYS A 801 6.22 11.08 -47.80
N ASN A 802 6.27 9.96 -47.09
CA ASN A 802 6.00 8.63 -47.64
C ASN A 802 4.49 8.44 -47.93
N ALA A 803 3.62 8.79 -46.99
CA ALA A 803 2.17 8.67 -47.13
C ALA A 803 1.59 9.45 -48.33
N ARG A 804 2.17 10.62 -48.67
CA ARG A 804 1.84 11.38 -49.90
C ARG A 804 2.02 10.57 -51.20
N GLN A 805 2.81 9.49 -51.20
CA GLN A 805 3.10 8.63 -52.36
C GLN A 805 2.26 7.33 -52.37
N LEU A 806 1.55 7.03 -51.29
CA LEU A 806 0.77 5.79 -51.12
C LEU A 806 -0.72 6.01 -51.42
N PRO A 807 -1.50 4.95 -51.73
CA PRO A 807 -2.95 5.06 -51.95
C PRO A 807 -3.74 5.65 -50.78
N ILE A 808 -3.20 5.62 -49.56
CA ILE A 808 -3.77 6.23 -48.36
C ILE A 808 -3.78 7.77 -48.40
N SER A 809 -2.96 8.40 -49.26
CA SER A 809 -2.93 9.86 -49.49
C SER A 809 -4.32 10.46 -49.83
N LYS A 810 -5.23 9.67 -50.40
CA LYS A 810 -6.60 10.11 -50.68
C LYS A 810 -7.36 10.48 -49.40
N PHE A 811 -7.10 9.79 -48.29
CA PHE A 811 -7.78 10.01 -47.00
C PHE A 811 -7.19 11.15 -46.16
N ILE A 812 -5.91 11.48 -46.31
CA ILE A 812 -5.21 12.46 -45.46
C ILE A 812 -5.34 13.87 -46.04
N ASP A 813 -5.76 14.86 -45.23
CA ASP A 813 -5.70 16.27 -45.60
C ASP A 813 -4.33 16.84 -45.25
N PHE A 814 -3.46 16.94 -46.25
CA PHE A 814 -2.08 17.36 -46.03
C PHE A 814 -1.93 18.85 -45.71
N ASP A 815 -2.90 19.69 -46.08
CA ASP A 815 -2.83 21.14 -45.84
C ASP A 815 -3.30 21.48 -44.42
N VAL A 816 -4.18 20.65 -43.85
CA VAL A 816 -4.46 20.63 -42.40
C VAL A 816 -3.26 20.09 -41.61
N VAL A 817 -2.61 19.03 -42.08
CA VAL A 817 -1.45 18.40 -41.41
C VAL A 817 -0.26 19.35 -41.23
N GLU A 818 0.03 20.27 -42.16
CA GLU A 818 1.18 21.19 -42.04
C GLU A 818 1.16 21.99 -40.71
N LYS A 819 -0.02 22.26 -40.15
CA LYS A 819 -0.19 22.98 -38.87
C LYS A 819 0.34 22.21 -37.66
N TYR A 820 0.28 20.89 -37.70
CA TYR A 820 0.57 20.04 -36.55
C TYR A 820 2.06 19.64 -36.47
N TYR A 821 2.90 19.96 -37.46
CA TYR A 821 4.32 19.64 -37.38
C TYR A 821 5.02 20.27 -36.17
N ALA A 822 4.71 21.53 -35.85
CA ALA A 822 5.28 22.20 -34.68
C ALA A 822 4.87 21.55 -33.34
N VAL A 823 3.70 20.90 -33.29
CA VAL A 823 3.25 20.09 -32.15
C VAL A 823 4.09 18.81 -32.03
N GLY A 824 4.53 18.25 -33.15
CA GLY A 824 5.30 17.01 -33.25
C GLY A 824 4.43 15.77 -32.98
N GLY A 825 3.82 15.72 -31.80
CA GLY A 825 2.84 14.72 -31.41
C GLY A 825 2.45 14.82 -29.95
N VAL A 826 1.69 13.82 -29.48
CA VAL A 826 1.41 13.57 -28.06
C VAL A 826 1.48 12.06 -27.84
N ARG A 827 2.11 11.64 -26.73
CA ARG A 827 1.92 10.33 -26.09
C ARG A 827 1.56 10.53 -24.62
N ILE A 828 0.71 9.65 -24.09
CA ILE A 828 0.37 9.60 -22.66
C ILE A 828 0.32 8.13 -22.28
N GLU A 829 1.02 7.75 -21.21
CA GLU A 829 1.30 6.35 -20.91
C GLU A 829 1.29 6.08 -19.40
N ASP A 830 0.63 5.00 -19.02
CA ASP A 830 0.51 4.54 -17.64
C ASP A 830 0.75 3.03 -17.58
N ASP A 831 1.39 2.57 -16.50
CA ASP A 831 1.52 1.17 -16.10
C ASP A 831 0.21 0.67 -15.46
N ILE A 832 -0.42 -0.30 -16.11
CA ILE A 832 -1.72 -0.84 -15.70
C ILE A 832 -1.57 -2.30 -15.25
N LEU A 833 -1.85 -2.54 -13.97
CA LEU A 833 -2.01 -3.88 -13.38
C LEU A 833 -3.41 -4.41 -13.68
N VAL A 834 -3.51 -5.63 -14.18
CA VAL A 834 -4.78 -6.36 -14.37
C VAL A 834 -5.21 -6.99 -13.04
N THR A 835 -6.40 -6.65 -12.53
CA THR A 835 -6.98 -7.22 -11.29
C THR A 835 -8.03 -8.29 -11.62
N ALA A 836 -8.48 -9.08 -10.63
CA ALA A 836 -9.51 -10.12 -10.80
C ALA A 836 -10.76 -9.69 -11.60
N ASP A 837 -11.18 -8.43 -11.49
CA ASP A 837 -12.41 -7.88 -12.06
C ASP A 837 -12.21 -6.67 -13.01
N GLY A 838 -10.97 -6.17 -13.14
CA GLY A 838 -10.69 -4.88 -13.78
C GLY A 838 -9.20 -4.57 -13.85
N TYR A 839 -8.84 -3.36 -13.40
CA TYR A 839 -7.47 -2.85 -13.46
C TYR A 839 -7.14 -1.93 -12.27
N GLU A 840 -5.86 -1.86 -11.91
CA GLU A 840 -5.27 -0.83 -11.05
C GLU A 840 -4.22 -0.06 -11.86
N ASN A 841 -4.39 1.25 -11.99
CA ASN A 841 -3.33 2.12 -12.50
C ASN A 841 -2.27 2.30 -11.40
N LEU A 842 -1.02 1.96 -11.73
CA LEU A 842 0.13 2.06 -10.83
C LEU A 842 0.84 3.41 -10.93
N THR A 843 0.74 4.09 -12.07
CA THR A 843 1.44 5.34 -12.37
C THR A 843 0.91 6.50 -11.55
N THR A 844 1.81 7.16 -10.82
CA THR A 844 1.51 8.33 -9.97
C THR A 844 1.87 9.66 -10.64
N ALA A 845 2.42 9.65 -11.86
CA ALA A 845 2.75 10.86 -12.58
C ALA A 845 1.48 11.65 -12.96
N PRO A 846 1.38 12.95 -12.63
CA PRO A 846 0.21 13.77 -12.96
C PRO A 846 0.05 13.95 -14.47
N LYS A 847 -1.20 14.13 -14.94
CA LYS A 847 -1.52 14.35 -16.38
C LYS A 847 -2.71 15.30 -16.57
N GLY A 848 -2.99 15.67 -17.81
CA GLY A 848 -4.09 16.57 -18.17
C GLY A 848 -4.08 17.86 -17.34
N GLN A 849 -5.24 18.21 -16.78
CA GLN A 849 -5.40 19.42 -15.97
C GLN A 849 -4.50 19.46 -14.73
N GLU A 850 -4.18 18.32 -14.12
CA GLU A 850 -3.32 18.26 -12.92
C GLU A 850 -1.88 18.71 -13.24
N ALA A 851 -1.33 18.24 -14.35
CA ALA A 851 -0.01 18.65 -14.83
C ALA A 851 0.03 20.15 -15.15
N LEU A 852 -0.99 20.68 -15.84
CA LEU A 852 -1.12 22.11 -16.11
C LEU A 852 -1.22 22.96 -14.82
N ASP A 853 -1.94 22.47 -13.81
CA ASP A 853 -2.11 23.14 -12.53
C ASP A 853 -0.83 23.09 -11.66
N ILE A 854 0.08 22.15 -11.91
CA ILE A 854 1.44 22.16 -11.34
C ILE A 854 2.28 23.26 -12.01
N VAL A 855 2.35 23.26 -13.35
CA VAL A 855 3.11 24.26 -14.13
C VAL A 855 2.66 25.70 -13.83
N ARG A 856 1.35 25.91 -13.62
CA ARG A 856 0.82 27.24 -13.22
C ARG A 856 1.23 27.66 -11.82
N ARG A 857 1.34 26.71 -10.87
CA ARG A 857 1.67 27.00 -9.46
C ARG A 857 3.13 27.37 -9.26
N SER A 858 4.06 26.64 -9.88
CA SER A 858 5.49 26.95 -9.78
C SER A 858 5.82 28.31 -10.41
N SER A 859 5.23 28.59 -11.56
CA SER A 859 5.42 29.85 -12.30
C SER A 859 4.91 31.07 -11.52
N ALA A 860 3.86 30.91 -10.69
CA ALA A 860 3.40 31.94 -9.76
C ALA A 860 4.33 32.15 -8.54
N GLN A 861 5.17 31.17 -8.19
CA GLN A 861 6.14 31.26 -7.08
C GLN A 861 7.50 31.81 -7.52
N ASN A 862 7.86 31.64 -8.81
CA ASN A 862 9.12 32.13 -9.38
C ASN A 862 9.04 33.57 -9.90
N GLY A 863 7.83 34.19 -9.87
CA GLY A 863 7.58 35.56 -10.30
C GLY A 863 7.58 36.61 -9.18
N SER A 864 8.07 36.26 -7.98
CA SER A 864 8.04 37.10 -6.76
C SER A 864 9.37 37.11 -6.01
#